data_AF-G3GZ38-F1
#
_entry.id   AF-G3GZ38-F1
#
_cell.length_a   1.000
_cell.length_b   1.000
_cell.length_c   1.000
_cell.angle_alpha   90.00
_cell.angle_beta   90.00
_cell.angle_gamma   90.00
#
_symmetry.space_group_name_H-M   'P 1'
#
loop_
_entity.id
_entity.type
_entity.pdbx_description
1 polymer ?
#
loop_
_entity_poly.entity_id
_entity_poly.type
_entity_poly.pdbx_seq_one_letter_code
_entity_poly.pdbx_strand_id
1 'polypeptide(L)'
;MSSDAEMAVFGEAAPYLRKSEKERIEAQNKPFDAKSSVFVVDPKESYVKATVQSREGGKVTAKTEGGATVTVKEDQVFSMNPPKYDKIEDMAMMTHLHEPAVLYNLKERYAAWMIYTYSGLFCVTVNPYKWLPVYNPEVVAAYRGKKRQEAPPHIFSISDNAYQFMLTVADKAAYLKSLNSADLLKALCYPRVKVGNEYVTKGQTVQQVYNSVGALAKAIYEKMFLWMVTRINQQLDTKQPRQYFIGVLDIAGFEIFDARIEELEEEIEAERASRAKAEKQRSDLSRELEEISERLEEAGGATSAQIEMNKKREAEFQKMRRDLEEATLQHEATAAALRKKHADSVAELGEQIDNLQRVKQKLEKEKSEFSRQLDEKDAMVSQLSRGKQAFTQQIEELKRQLEEETKASLEHEEGKILRIQLELNQVKSEIDRKIAEKDEEIDQLKRNHLRVVESMQSTLDAEIRSRNDALRIKKKMEGDLNEMEIQLNHANRQAAEAIRNLRNTQGILKDTQLHLDDALRGQDDLKEQLAMVERRANLMQAEIEELRASLEQTERSRRVAEQELLDASERVQLLHTQAAMMAEELKKEQDTSAHLERMKKNMEQTVKDLQHRLDEAAQLALKGGKKQIQKLEARVRELENEVENEQKRNIEAVKGLRKHERRVKELTYQTEEDRKNVLRLQDLVDKLQTKVKAYKRQAEEAEEQSNVNLAKFRKIQHELEEAEERADIAESQVNKLRVKSREVHTKVISEE
;
A
#
# COMPACT_ATOMS: atom_id res chain seq x y z
N MET A 1 30.88 -25.76 -29.58
CA MET A 1 31.79 -24.79 -28.94
C MET A 1 32.87 -24.50 -29.97
N SER A 2 33.14 -23.21 -30.20
CA SER A 2 34.10 -22.72 -31.20
C SER A 2 35.52 -23.25 -30.91
N SER A 3 36.17 -23.79 -31.94
CA SER A 3 37.52 -24.39 -31.85
C SER A 3 38.62 -23.31 -31.88
N ASP A 4 39.84 -23.63 -31.44
CA ASP A 4 40.99 -22.72 -31.55
C ASP A 4 41.22 -22.23 -33.01
N ALA A 5 40.79 -22.99 -34.01
CA ALA A 5 40.83 -22.62 -35.43
C ALA A 5 39.92 -21.43 -35.77
N GLU A 6 38.76 -21.31 -35.11
CA GLU A 6 37.83 -20.20 -35.32
C GLU A 6 38.32 -18.90 -34.68
N MET A 7 39.20 -18.99 -33.68
CA MET A 7 39.81 -17.83 -33.03
C MET A 7 40.99 -17.24 -33.80
N ALA A 8 41.54 -17.97 -34.79
CA ALA A 8 42.68 -17.54 -35.58
C ALA A 8 42.43 -16.23 -36.35
N VAL A 9 41.18 -15.97 -36.76
CA VAL A 9 40.77 -14.75 -37.48
C VAL A 9 40.93 -13.47 -36.65
N PHE A 10 41.06 -13.58 -35.33
CA PHE A 10 41.25 -12.44 -34.43
C PHE A 10 42.73 -12.14 -34.12
N GLY A 11 43.66 -12.93 -34.66
CA GLY A 11 45.11 -12.69 -34.53
C GLY A 11 45.56 -12.50 -33.09
N GLU A 12 46.32 -11.44 -32.83
CA GLU A 12 46.83 -11.10 -31.49
C GLU A 12 45.75 -10.74 -30.47
N ALA A 13 44.53 -10.43 -30.93
CA ALA A 13 43.40 -10.12 -30.05
C ALA A 13 42.77 -11.37 -29.43
N ALA A 14 42.99 -12.56 -30.02
CA ALA A 14 42.31 -13.80 -29.62
C ALA A 14 42.38 -14.10 -28.11
N PRO A 15 43.54 -14.03 -27.42
CA PRO A 15 43.65 -14.35 -25.98
C PRO A 15 42.87 -13.41 -25.06
N TYR A 16 42.52 -12.21 -25.56
CA TYR A 16 41.77 -11.15 -24.86
C TYR A 16 40.27 -11.24 -25.13
N LEU A 17 39.84 -12.06 -26.10
CA LEU A 17 38.44 -12.26 -26.45
C LEU A 17 37.92 -13.61 -25.93
N ARG A 18 38.72 -14.67 -26.07
CA ARG A 18 38.39 -16.02 -25.62
C ARG A 18 39.65 -16.80 -25.27
N LYS A 19 39.61 -17.59 -24.20
CA LYS A 19 40.70 -18.51 -23.84
C LYS A 19 40.77 -19.71 -24.77
N SER A 20 41.97 -20.27 -24.88
CA SER A 20 42.20 -21.46 -25.71
C SER A 20 41.30 -22.61 -25.25
N GLU A 21 40.97 -23.51 -26.18
CA GLU A 21 40.16 -24.69 -25.88
C GLU A 21 40.80 -25.55 -24.77
N LYS A 22 42.13 -25.66 -24.77
CA LYS A 22 42.89 -26.36 -23.73
C LYS A 22 42.66 -25.74 -22.34
N GLU A 23 42.81 -24.43 -22.19
CA GLU A 23 42.60 -23.74 -20.91
C GLU A 23 41.15 -23.84 -20.44
N ARG A 24 40.19 -23.81 -21.38
CA ARG A 24 38.77 -23.98 -21.08
C ARG A 24 38.46 -25.38 -20.56
N ILE A 25 38.95 -26.42 -21.22
CA ILE A 25 38.75 -27.81 -20.79
C ILE A 25 39.38 -28.04 -19.41
N GLU A 26 40.59 -27.52 -19.18
CA GLU A 26 41.26 -27.61 -17.87
C GLU A 26 40.46 -26.90 -16.77
N ALA A 27 39.93 -25.71 -17.05
CA ALA A 27 39.09 -24.99 -16.11
C ALA A 27 37.77 -25.73 -15.80
N GLN A 28 37.13 -26.31 -16.82
CA GLN A 28 35.87 -27.05 -16.67
C GLN A 28 36.03 -28.37 -15.91
N ASN A 29 37.24 -28.96 -15.94
CA ASN A 29 37.55 -30.21 -15.25
C ASN A 29 38.04 -30.02 -13.80
N LYS A 30 38.04 -28.78 -13.28
CA LYS A 30 38.45 -28.52 -11.89
C LYS A 30 37.52 -29.24 -10.90
N PRO A 31 38.07 -29.82 -9.81
CA PRO A 31 37.26 -30.43 -8.76
C PRO A 31 36.27 -29.42 -8.19
N PHE A 32 34.99 -29.79 -8.14
CA PHE A 32 33.93 -28.95 -7.61
C PHE A 32 32.90 -29.79 -6.89
N ASP A 33 32.57 -29.38 -5.67
CA ASP A 33 31.48 -29.94 -4.90
C ASP A 33 30.40 -28.88 -4.70
N ALA A 34 29.24 -29.10 -5.30
CA ALA A 34 28.11 -28.19 -5.30
C ALA A 34 27.50 -27.96 -3.90
N LYS A 35 27.71 -28.90 -2.96
CA LYS A 35 27.16 -28.77 -1.59
C LYS A 35 28.05 -27.96 -0.66
N SER A 36 29.36 -28.00 -0.89
CA SER A 36 30.34 -27.32 -0.03
C SER A 36 30.85 -26.01 -0.62
N SER A 37 30.87 -25.83 -1.94
CA SER A 37 31.39 -24.63 -2.60
C SER A 37 30.33 -23.53 -2.69
N VAL A 38 30.50 -22.45 -1.92
CA VAL A 38 29.51 -21.37 -1.77
C VAL A 38 30.16 -19.99 -1.80
N PHE A 39 29.37 -18.96 -2.07
CA PHE A 39 29.71 -17.58 -1.76
C PHE A 39 29.07 -17.17 -0.44
N VAL A 40 29.79 -16.39 0.35
CA VAL A 40 29.31 -15.83 1.62
C VAL A 40 29.52 -14.33 1.65
N VAL A 41 28.65 -13.62 2.36
CA VAL A 41 28.76 -12.16 2.53
C VAL A 41 30.01 -11.82 3.35
N ASP A 42 30.78 -10.85 2.86
CA ASP A 42 31.95 -10.29 3.55
C ASP A 42 31.78 -8.77 3.78
N PRO A 43 32.06 -8.24 4.99
CA PRO A 43 31.87 -6.82 5.28
C PRO A 43 32.73 -5.85 4.45
N LYS A 44 33.84 -6.29 3.86
CA LYS A 44 34.78 -5.45 3.11
C LYS A 44 34.75 -5.70 1.61
N GLU A 45 34.66 -6.98 1.21
CA GLU A 45 34.68 -7.39 -0.20
C GLU A 45 33.27 -7.65 -0.76
N SER A 46 32.22 -7.38 0.03
CA SER A 46 30.81 -7.71 -0.22
C SER A 46 30.52 -9.21 -0.27
N TYR A 47 31.24 -9.96 -1.12
CA TYR A 47 31.09 -11.40 -1.28
C TYR A 47 32.43 -12.09 -1.48
N VAL A 48 32.64 -13.22 -0.80
CA VAL A 48 33.83 -14.05 -0.93
C VAL A 48 33.49 -15.52 -1.19
N LYS A 49 34.35 -16.23 -1.93
CA LYS A 49 34.28 -17.68 -2.08
C LYS A 49 34.65 -18.38 -0.78
N ALA A 50 33.91 -19.42 -0.43
CA ALA A 50 34.12 -20.21 0.77
C ALA A 50 33.72 -21.68 0.60
N THR A 51 34.30 -22.53 1.44
CA THR A 51 33.94 -23.95 1.56
C THR A 51 33.21 -24.18 2.87
N VAL A 52 31.97 -24.68 2.82
CA VAL A 52 31.17 -25.02 3.99
C VAL A 52 31.86 -26.11 4.81
N GLN A 53 32.01 -25.87 6.11
CA GLN A 53 32.56 -26.83 7.07
C GLN A 53 31.46 -27.49 7.91
N SER A 54 30.52 -26.69 8.42
CA SER A 54 29.41 -27.19 9.21
C SER A 54 28.17 -26.32 9.03
N ARG A 55 27.01 -26.92 9.30
CA ARG A 55 25.71 -26.27 9.23
C ARG A 55 24.90 -26.68 10.46
N GLU A 56 24.69 -25.74 11.38
CA GLU A 56 24.05 -25.97 12.68
C GLU A 56 23.14 -24.80 13.05
N GLY A 57 21.92 -25.07 13.50
CA GLY A 57 21.01 -24.06 14.06
C GLY A 57 20.65 -22.90 13.12
N GLY A 58 20.56 -23.13 11.81
CA GLY A 58 20.25 -22.09 10.81
C GLY A 58 21.42 -21.15 10.48
N LYS A 59 22.64 -21.50 10.91
CA LYS A 59 23.89 -20.82 10.56
C LYS A 59 24.82 -21.77 9.82
N VAL A 60 25.61 -21.19 8.93
CA VAL A 60 26.61 -21.89 8.12
C VAL A 60 27.99 -21.38 8.50
N THR A 61 28.86 -22.30 8.93
CA THR A 61 30.27 -22.01 9.14
C THR A 61 31.04 -22.43 7.90
N ALA A 62 31.66 -21.47 7.23
CA ALA A 62 32.41 -21.67 6.00
C ALA A 62 33.82 -21.10 6.12
N LYS A 63 34.78 -21.75 5.47
CA LYS A 63 36.17 -21.28 5.37
C LYS A 63 36.36 -20.54 4.06
N THR A 64 36.69 -19.25 4.12
CA THR A 64 36.93 -18.43 2.93
C THR A 64 38.22 -18.83 2.22
N GLU A 65 38.35 -18.49 0.92
CA GLU A 65 39.60 -18.69 0.17
C GLU A 65 40.79 -17.94 0.78
N GLY A 66 40.54 -16.82 1.48
CA GLY A 66 41.54 -16.08 2.26
C GLY A 66 41.97 -16.77 3.56
N GLY A 67 41.41 -17.94 3.87
CA GLY A 67 41.75 -18.77 5.03
C GLY A 67 41.00 -18.42 6.32
N ALA A 68 40.13 -17.41 6.32
CA ALA A 68 39.33 -17.03 7.48
C ALA A 68 38.10 -17.93 7.61
N THR A 69 37.76 -18.32 8.85
CA THR A 69 36.50 -19.04 9.12
C THR A 69 35.43 -18.02 9.50
N VAL A 70 34.33 -18.00 8.76
CA VAL A 70 33.19 -17.10 8.99
C VAL A 70 31.94 -17.91 9.26
N THR A 71 31.11 -17.44 10.19
CA THR A 71 29.80 -18.02 10.48
C THR A 71 28.74 -17.02 10.10
N VAL A 72 27.98 -17.34 9.05
CA VAL A 72 26.93 -16.48 8.49
C VAL A 72 25.57 -17.17 8.63
N LYS A 73 24.49 -16.41 8.44
CA LYS A 73 23.15 -16.99 8.38
C LYS A 73 22.97 -17.74 7.06
N GLU A 74 22.03 -18.69 7.06
CA GLU A 74 21.69 -19.50 5.89
C GLU A 74 21.32 -18.69 4.64
N ASP A 75 20.59 -17.58 4.80
CA ASP A 75 20.17 -16.66 3.73
C ASP A 75 21.31 -15.81 3.16
N GLN A 76 22.46 -15.78 3.84
CA GLN A 76 23.67 -15.07 3.41
C GLN A 76 24.66 -16.00 2.67
N VAL A 77 24.22 -17.22 2.35
CA VAL A 77 25.01 -18.21 1.61
C VAL A 77 24.42 -18.40 0.22
N PHE A 78 25.24 -18.21 -0.80
CA PHE A 78 24.82 -18.32 -2.20
C PHE A 78 25.56 -19.47 -2.90
N SER A 79 24.85 -20.29 -3.65
CA SER A 79 25.45 -21.43 -4.36
C SER A 79 26.41 -20.98 -5.47
N MET A 80 27.57 -21.62 -5.58
CA MET A 80 28.49 -21.37 -6.70
C MET A 80 28.04 -22.09 -7.97
N ASN A 81 28.28 -21.49 -9.13
CA ASN A 81 28.08 -22.18 -10.41
C ASN A 81 29.15 -23.27 -10.61
N PRO A 82 28.79 -24.43 -11.18
CA PRO A 82 29.77 -25.45 -11.55
C PRO A 82 30.83 -24.93 -12.54
N PRO A 83 32.05 -25.52 -12.57
CA PRO A 83 33.16 -25.04 -13.40
C PRO A 83 32.88 -25.00 -14.92
N LYS A 84 31.85 -25.73 -15.40
CA LYS A 84 31.39 -25.63 -16.79
C LYS A 84 30.97 -24.20 -17.19
N TYR A 85 30.61 -23.36 -16.23
CA TYR A 85 30.24 -21.96 -16.39
C TYR A 85 31.39 -20.98 -16.11
N ASP A 86 32.60 -21.47 -15.86
CA ASP A 86 33.77 -20.61 -15.61
C ASP A 86 34.02 -19.68 -16.82
N LYS A 87 34.12 -18.37 -16.55
CA LYS A 87 34.32 -17.31 -17.55
C LYS A 87 33.33 -17.38 -18.72
N ILE A 88 32.07 -17.73 -18.46
CA ILE A 88 31.06 -17.82 -19.51
C ILE A 88 30.88 -16.47 -20.23
N GLU A 89 30.65 -16.56 -21.55
CA GLU A 89 30.51 -15.39 -22.42
C GLU A 89 29.18 -14.67 -22.24
N ASP A 90 28.12 -15.40 -21.88
CA ASP A 90 26.81 -14.86 -21.55
C ASP A 90 26.37 -15.35 -20.18
N MET A 91 26.27 -14.43 -19.24
CA MET A 91 25.92 -14.74 -17.85
C MET A 91 24.47 -15.19 -17.70
N ALA A 92 23.59 -14.88 -18.65
CA ALA A 92 22.21 -15.36 -18.65
C ALA A 92 22.12 -16.90 -18.77
N MET A 93 23.20 -17.56 -19.20
CA MET A 93 23.26 -19.01 -19.35
C MET A 93 23.69 -19.74 -18.06
N MET A 94 24.02 -19.02 -16.99
CA MET A 94 24.39 -19.62 -15.69
C MET A 94 23.18 -20.29 -15.02
N THR A 95 23.42 -21.34 -14.22
CA THR A 95 22.36 -21.99 -13.43
C THR A 95 21.96 -21.15 -12.22
N HIS A 96 22.94 -20.60 -11.51
CA HIS A 96 22.74 -19.72 -10.38
C HIS A 96 23.03 -18.29 -10.81
N LEU A 97 21.99 -17.48 -10.95
CA LEU A 97 22.08 -16.08 -11.36
C LEU A 97 21.73 -15.17 -10.18
N HIS A 98 22.76 -14.83 -9.39
CA HIS A 98 22.70 -13.93 -8.25
C HIS A 98 23.92 -13.00 -8.28
N GLU A 99 23.92 -11.98 -7.43
CA GLU A 99 24.96 -10.93 -7.40
C GLU A 99 26.39 -11.48 -7.34
N PRO A 100 26.76 -12.41 -6.42
CA PRO A 100 28.12 -12.93 -6.37
C PRO A 100 28.49 -13.76 -7.60
N ALA A 101 27.57 -14.50 -8.22
CA ALA A 101 27.86 -15.25 -9.45
C ALA A 101 28.21 -14.32 -10.62
N VAL A 102 27.44 -13.24 -10.80
CA VAL A 102 27.69 -12.22 -11.82
C VAL A 102 29.02 -11.52 -11.56
N LEU A 103 29.24 -11.07 -10.32
CA LEU A 103 30.46 -10.37 -9.91
C LEU A 103 31.71 -11.22 -10.17
N TYR A 104 31.70 -12.48 -9.73
CA TYR A 104 32.87 -13.35 -9.86
C TYR A 104 33.14 -13.75 -11.31
N ASN A 105 32.12 -13.95 -12.14
CA ASN A 105 32.35 -14.19 -13.57
C ASN A 105 33.00 -12.98 -14.25
N LEU A 106 32.53 -11.76 -13.96
CA LEU A 106 33.15 -10.54 -14.46
C LEU A 106 34.58 -10.39 -13.93
N LYS A 107 34.81 -10.61 -12.64
CA LYS A 107 36.13 -10.52 -11.97
C LYS A 107 37.13 -11.50 -12.60
N GLU A 108 36.72 -12.74 -12.85
CA GLU A 108 37.59 -13.79 -13.41
C GLU A 108 37.86 -13.59 -14.90
N ARG A 109 36.88 -13.10 -15.66
CA ARG A 109 37.09 -12.71 -17.06
C ARG A 109 38.03 -11.50 -17.15
N TYR A 110 37.82 -10.50 -16.31
CA TYR A 110 38.67 -9.32 -16.23
C TYR A 110 40.12 -9.65 -15.83
N ALA A 111 40.30 -10.48 -14.80
CA ALA A 111 41.63 -10.96 -14.41
C ALA A 111 42.35 -11.72 -15.54
N ALA A 112 41.57 -12.31 -16.45
CA ALA A 112 42.04 -12.99 -17.63
C ALA A 112 42.18 -12.07 -18.87
N TRP A 113 42.06 -10.75 -18.69
CA TRP A 113 42.07 -9.67 -19.69
C TRP A 113 40.95 -9.71 -20.73
N MET A 114 39.84 -10.38 -20.42
CA MET A 114 38.62 -10.39 -21.23
C MET A 114 37.64 -9.37 -20.67
N ILE A 115 37.62 -8.17 -21.24
CA ILE A 115 36.85 -7.02 -20.71
C ILE A 115 35.37 -7.01 -21.09
N TYR A 116 35.00 -7.80 -22.10
CA TYR A 116 33.63 -7.88 -22.59
C TYR A 116 32.97 -9.17 -22.12
N THR A 117 31.74 -9.03 -21.63
CA THR A 117 30.89 -10.15 -21.21
C THR A 117 29.44 -9.81 -21.49
N TYR A 118 28.67 -10.73 -22.05
CA TYR A 118 27.24 -10.53 -22.22
C TYR A 118 26.46 -10.83 -20.93
N SER A 119 25.38 -10.10 -20.73
CA SER A 119 24.37 -10.39 -19.71
C SER A 119 23.00 -10.23 -20.35
N GLY A 120 22.43 -11.32 -20.88
CA GLY A 120 21.16 -11.23 -21.61
C GLY A 120 21.30 -10.33 -22.83
N LEU A 121 20.60 -9.20 -22.93
CA LEU A 121 20.76 -8.27 -24.07
C LEU A 121 21.96 -7.33 -23.94
N PHE A 122 22.52 -7.17 -22.75
CA PHE A 122 23.56 -6.19 -22.48
C PHE A 122 24.96 -6.70 -22.83
N CYS A 123 25.81 -5.82 -23.35
CA CYS A 123 27.25 -6.04 -23.43
C CYS A 123 27.94 -5.28 -22.30
N VAL A 124 28.31 -6.00 -21.24
CA VAL A 124 29.03 -5.44 -20.10
C VAL A 124 30.48 -5.25 -20.49
N THR A 125 30.98 -4.01 -20.31
CA THR A 125 32.37 -3.63 -20.60
C THR A 125 33.04 -3.17 -19.31
N VAL A 126 34.12 -3.82 -18.92
CA VAL A 126 34.94 -3.41 -17.76
C VAL A 126 36.16 -2.63 -18.27
N ASN A 127 36.40 -1.43 -17.73
CA ASN A 127 37.54 -0.61 -18.17
C ASN A 127 38.88 -1.34 -17.93
N PRO A 128 39.68 -1.61 -18.97
CA PRO A 128 40.96 -2.31 -18.82
C PRO A 128 42.03 -1.48 -18.11
N TYR A 129 41.90 -0.14 -18.05
CA TYR A 129 42.95 0.80 -17.64
C TYR A 129 44.30 0.57 -18.34
N LYS A 130 44.27 -0.12 -19.48
CA LYS A 130 45.41 -0.53 -20.30
C LYS A 130 44.94 -0.69 -21.73
N TRP A 131 45.80 -0.33 -22.68
CA TRP A 131 45.56 -0.60 -24.09
C TRP A 131 45.57 -2.10 -24.38
N LEU A 132 44.52 -2.59 -25.05
CA LEU A 132 44.39 -3.98 -25.50
C LEU A 132 44.28 -4.00 -27.04
N PRO A 133 44.86 -5.00 -27.73
CA PRO A 133 44.86 -5.08 -29.20
C PRO A 133 43.51 -5.55 -29.78
N VAL A 134 42.39 -5.29 -29.09
CA VAL A 134 41.04 -5.73 -29.49
C VAL A 134 40.34 -4.76 -30.45
N TYR A 135 40.87 -3.56 -30.65
CA TYR A 135 40.30 -2.53 -31.53
C TYR A 135 40.99 -2.42 -32.90
N ASN A 136 41.83 -3.40 -33.24
CA ASN A 136 42.59 -3.39 -34.49
C ASN A 136 41.67 -3.59 -35.72
N PRO A 137 42.05 -3.08 -36.90
CA PRO A 137 41.28 -3.27 -38.13
C PRO A 137 40.96 -4.74 -38.46
N GLU A 138 41.87 -5.66 -38.11
CA GLU A 138 41.67 -7.10 -38.26
C GLU A 138 40.48 -7.60 -37.44
N VAL A 139 40.33 -7.10 -36.21
CA VAL A 139 39.21 -7.46 -35.32
C VAL A 139 37.90 -6.89 -35.86
N VAL A 140 37.91 -5.67 -36.38
CA VAL A 140 36.74 -5.07 -37.06
C VAL A 140 36.28 -5.95 -38.23
N ALA A 141 37.22 -6.38 -39.08
CA ALA A 141 36.91 -7.27 -40.20
C ALA A 141 36.39 -8.64 -39.71
N ALA A 142 36.93 -9.17 -38.61
CA ALA A 142 36.56 -10.45 -38.04
C ALA A 142 35.17 -10.46 -37.38
N TYR A 143 34.65 -9.31 -36.94
CA TYR A 143 33.30 -9.16 -36.38
C TYR A 143 32.22 -8.79 -37.42
N ARG A 144 32.64 -8.33 -38.60
CA ARG A 144 31.71 -7.90 -39.67
C ARG A 144 30.78 -9.04 -40.10
N GLY A 145 29.48 -8.79 -40.05
CA GLY A 145 28.46 -9.74 -40.51
C GLY A 145 28.29 -11.01 -39.66
N LYS A 146 28.96 -11.13 -38.50
CA LYS A 146 28.81 -12.27 -37.59
C LYS A 146 27.66 -12.07 -36.62
N LYS A 147 26.90 -13.14 -36.36
CA LYS A 147 25.90 -13.13 -35.28
C LYS A 147 26.60 -13.15 -33.93
N ARG A 148 25.92 -12.63 -32.90
CA ARG A 148 26.45 -12.58 -31.52
C ARG A 148 26.89 -13.93 -30.95
N GLN A 149 26.29 -15.03 -31.40
CA GLN A 149 26.61 -16.40 -30.95
C GLN A 149 27.86 -16.97 -31.66
N GLU A 150 28.24 -16.39 -32.80
CA GLU A 150 29.32 -16.85 -33.68
C GLU A 150 30.65 -16.17 -33.36
N ALA A 151 30.64 -15.10 -32.56
CA ALA A 151 31.83 -14.35 -32.16
C ALA A 151 31.86 -14.12 -30.64
N PRO A 152 33.06 -14.02 -30.03
CA PRO A 152 33.17 -13.70 -28.61
C PRO A 152 32.52 -12.34 -28.27
N PRO A 153 32.22 -12.06 -26.99
CA PRO A 153 31.69 -10.77 -26.58
C PRO A 153 32.59 -9.60 -26.99
N HIS A 154 32.03 -8.59 -27.66
CA HIS A 154 32.73 -7.36 -28.04
C HIS A 154 31.75 -6.25 -28.39
N ILE A 155 32.14 -4.99 -28.16
CA ILE A 155 31.36 -3.83 -28.63
C ILE A 155 31.09 -3.85 -30.14
N PHE A 156 31.98 -4.37 -31.00
CA PHE A 156 31.77 -4.44 -32.45
C PHE A 156 30.64 -5.41 -32.83
N SER A 157 30.40 -6.45 -32.03
CA SER A 157 29.21 -7.29 -32.19
C SER A 157 27.89 -6.54 -31.93
N ILE A 158 27.95 -5.37 -31.28
CA ILE A 158 26.81 -4.48 -31.01
C ILE A 158 26.79 -3.30 -32.00
N SER A 159 27.92 -2.95 -32.61
CA SER A 159 28.12 -1.65 -33.29
C SER A 159 28.54 -1.73 -34.77
N ASP A 160 28.34 -2.86 -35.46
CA ASP A 160 28.70 -3.11 -36.88
C ASP A 160 27.95 -2.23 -37.93
N ASN A 161 27.65 -0.96 -37.62
CA ASN A 161 27.21 0.04 -38.60
C ASN A 161 27.67 1.48 -38.35
N ALA A 162 28.46 1.80 -37.31
CA ALA A 162 28.66 3.20 -36.94
C ALA A 162 30.13 3.55 -36.64
N TYR A 163 31.00 3.54 -37.66
CA TYR A 163 32.31 4.15 -37.48
C TYR A 163 32.99 4.46 -38.82
N GLN A 164 32.85 5.68 -39.36
CA GLN A 164 33.94 6.31 -40.13
C GLN A 164 33.91 7.86 -40.08
N PHE A 165 35.06 8.39 -39.64
CA PHE A 165 35.66 9.73 -39.82
C PHE A 165 35.27 10.91 -38.93
N MET A 166 36.24 11.31 -38.09
CA MET A 166 36.33 12.62 -37.42
C MET A 166 37.79 13.08 -37.38
N LEU A 167 38.16 14.09 -38.17
CA LEU A 167 39.33 14.96 -37.94
C LEU A 167 39.16 16.26 -38.75
N THR A 168 39.57 17.39 -38.17
CA THR A 168 39.70 18.77 -38.71
C THR A 168 38.57 19.81 -38.45
N VAL A 169 38.44 20.32 -37.21
CA VAL A 169 37.58 21.51 -36.90
C VAL A 169 38.22 22.55 -35.95
N ALA A 170 39.46 22.35 -35.48
CA ALA A 170 40.05 23.21 -34.43
C ALA A 170 40.49 24.63 -34.89
N ASP A 171 40.89 24.82 -36.15
CA ASP A 171 41.55 26.07 -36.57
C ASP A 171 40.61 27.25 -36.87
N LYS A 172 39.29 27.06 -36.89
CA LYS A 172 38.33 28.12 -37.28
C LYS A 172 37.63 28.82 -36.10
N ALA A 173 37.67 28.24 -34.89
CA ALA A 173 37.01 28.81 -33.71
C ALA A 173 37.74 30.04 -33.15
N ALA A 174 39.06 30.13 -33.35
CA ALA A 174 39.92 31.17 -32.79
C ALA A 174 39.75 32.57 -33.44
N TYR A 175 39.06 32.67 -34.58
CA TYR A 175 38.92 33.91 -35.34
C TYR A 175 37.66 34.75 -34.96
N LEU A 176 36.69 34.18 -34.24
CA LEU A 176 35.27 34.55 -34.45
C LEU A 176 34.61 35.52 -33.46
N LYS A 177 35.30 36.10 -32.48
CA LYS A 177 34.62 36.92 -31.45
C LYS A 177 35.28 38.27 -31.15
N SER A 178 35.88 38.93 -32.15
CA SER A 178 36.41 40.30 -32.08
C SER A 178 35.47 41.30 -31.39
N LEU A 179 35.56 41.41 -30.06
CA LEU A 179 34.73 42.28 -29.21
C LEU A 179 35.59 43.40 -28.62
N ASN A 180 35.00 44.60 -28.53
CA ASN A 180 35.61 45.75 -27.88
C ASN A 180 35.53 45.59 -26.35
N SER A 181 36.70 45.62 -25.68
CA SER A 181 36.82 45.39 -24.25
C SER A 181 36.15 46.47 -23.39
N ALA A 182 36.10 47.72 -23.85
CA ALA A 182 35.54 48.84 -23.09
C ALA A 182 34.00 48.74 -22.96
N ASP A 183 33.33 48.30 -24.03
CA ASP A 183 31.87 48.16 -24.06
C ASP A 183 31.40 46.97 -23.23
N LEU A 184 32.17 45.87 -23.24
CA LEU A 184 31.88 44.68 -22.44
C LEU A 184 31.98 44.97 -20.93
N LEU A 185 33.03 45.67 -20.50
CA LEU A 185 33.21 46.06 -19.11
C LEU A 185 32.11 47.03 -18.65
N LYS A 186 31.73 48.00 -19.50
CA LYS A 186 30.63 48.92 -19.22
C LYS A 186 29.30 48.17 -19.07
N ALA A 187 29.02 47.19 -19.93
CA ALA A 187 27.79 46.40 -19.87
C ALA A 187 27.71 45.49 -18.63
N LEU A 188 28.85 44.95 -18.18
CA LEU A 188 28.91 44.09 -16.98
C LEU A 188 28.75 44.88 -15.68
N CYS A 189 29.40 46.05 -15.56
CA CYS A 189 29.31 46.89 -14.36
C CYS A 189 28.03 47.72 -14.32
N TYR A 190 27.49 48.07 -15.48
CA TYR A 190 26.35 48.97 -15.64
C TYR A 190 25.34 48.46 -16.69
N PRO A 191 24.70 47.30 -16.47
CA PRO A 191 23.68 46.77 -17.37
C PRO A 191 22.50 47.74 -17.52
N ARG A 192 22.04 47.92 -18.76
CA ARG A 192 20.82 48.66 -19.08
C ARG A 192 19.63 47.72 -18.95
N VAL A 193 18.74 48.02 -18.01
CA VAL A 193 17.55 47.21 -17.71
C VAL A 193 16.32 48.02 -18.09
N LYS A 194 15.35 47.37 -18.75
CA LYS A 194 14.07 48.01 -19.08
C LYS A 194 13.19 48.04 -17.83
N VAL A 195 12.79 49.24 -17.40
CA VAL A 195 11.88 49.46 -16.27
C VAL A 195 10.69 50.26 -16.80
N GLY A 196 9.54 49.62 -16.95
CA GLY A 196 8.40 50.21 -17.66
C GLY A 196 8.70 50.46 -19.15
N ASN A 197 8.56 51.71 -19.60
CA ASN A 197 8.82 52.11 -20.99
C ASN A 197 10.25 52.63 -21.22
N GLU A 198 11.08 52.76 -20.19
CA GLU A 198 12.42 53.35 -20.28
C GLU A 198 13.53 52.34 -19.96
N TYR A 199 14.74 52.61 -20.47
CA TYR A 199 15.94 51.84 -20.14
C TYR A 199 16.78 52.60 -19.12
N VAL A 200 16.92 52.01 -17.94
CA VAL A 200 17.70 52.58 -16.84
C VAL A 200 18.98 51.77 -16.65
N THR A 201 20.09 52.46 -16.43
CA THR A 201 21.37 51.83 -16.12
C THR A 201 21.41 51.45 -14.64
N LYS A 202 21.64 50.17 -14.35
CA LYS A 202 21.72 49.65 -12.98
C LYS A 202 23.17 49.32 -12.64
N GLY A 203 23.71 49.87 -11.54
CA GLY A 203 25.02 49.46 -11.03
C GLY A 203 25.00 48.05 -10.42
N GLN A 204 26.09 47.31 -10.58
CA GLN A 204 26.26 45.95 -10.04
C GLN A 204 27.35 45.91 -8.96
N THR A 205 27.17 45.06 -7.97
CA THR A 205 28.21 44.73 -6.98
C THR A 205 29.22 43.75 -7.57
N VAL A 206 30.41 43.65 -6.95
CA VAL A 206 31.48 42.73 -7.40
C VAL A 206 30.99 41.28 -7.50
N GLN A 207 30.23 40.80 -6.50
CA GLN A 207 29.69 39.44 -6.51
C GLN A 207 28.69 39.22 -7.67
N GLN A 208 27.85 40.22 -7.98
CA GLN A 208 26.90 40.13 -9.08
C GLN A 208 27.60 40.15 -10.45
N VAL A 209 28.68 40.92 -10.59
CA VAL A 209 29.52 40.90 -11.79
C VAL A 209 30.19 39.53 -11.94
N TYR A 210 30.75 38.97 -10.86
CA TYR A 210 31.37 37.63 -10.89
C TYR A 210 30.40 36.53 -11.31
N ASN A 211 29.19 36.53 -10.73
CA ASN A 211 28.13 35.58 -11.09
C ASN A 211 27.69 35.76 -12.56
N SER A 212 27.60 37.00 -13.03
CA SER A 212 27.20 37.34 -14.41
C SER A 212 28.27 36.91 -15.42
N VAL A 213 29.56 37.06 -15.10
CA VAL A 213 30.67 36.54 -15.91
C VAL A 213 30.63 35.01 -15.99
N GLY A 214 30.40 34.33 -14.85
CA GLY A 214 30.25 32.87 -14.81
C GLY A 214 29.06 32.37 -15.63
N ALA A 215 27.92 33.06 -15.54
CA ALA A 215 26.73 32.75 -16.34
C ALA A 215 26.97 32.97 -17.84
N LEU A 216 27.62 34.09 -18.23
CA LEU A 216 27.98 34.36 -19.62
C LEU A 216 28.97 33.35 -20.19
N ALA A 217 29.98 32.94 -19.41
CA ALA A 217 30.94 31.93 -19.83
C ALA A 217 30.26 30.58 -20.12
N LYS A 218 29.37 30.13 -19.22
CA LYS A 218 28.56 28.92 -19.40
C LYS A 218 27.65 29.04 -20.62
N ALA A 219 26.95 30.16 -20.78
CA ALA A 219 26.04 30.38 -21.90
C ALA A 219 26.78 30.44 -23.25
N ILE A 220 27.94 31.09 -23.30
CA ILE A 220 28.77 31.14 -24.52
C ILE A 220 29.26 29.72 -24.86
N TYR A 221 29.75 28.97 -23.88
CA TYR A 221 30.21 27.61 -24.09
C TYR A 221 29.08 26.69 -24.55
N GLU A 222 27.91 26.75 -23.91
CA GLU A 222 26.72 25.99 -24.29
C GLU A 222 26.29 26.31 -25.72
N LYS A 223 26.18 27.59 -26.09
CA LYS A 223 25.82 28.00 -27.46
C LYS A 223 26.88 27.61 -28.48
N MET A 224 28.17 27.70 -28.13
CA MET A 224 29.27 27.24 -28.98
C MET A 224 29.21 25.72 -29.19
N PHE A 225 28.98 24.95 -28.13
CA PHE A 225 28.86 23.50 -28.18
C PHE A 225 27.65 23.08 -29.03
N LEU A 226 26.47 23.66 -28.80
CA LEU A 226 25.28 23.42 -29.61
C LEU A 226 25.48 23.82 -31.08
N TRP A 227 26.15 24.95 -31.32
CA TRP A 227 26.50 25.37 -32.68
C TRP A 227 27.45 24.37 -33.34
N MET A 228 28.48 23.89 -32.64
CA MET A 228 29.40 22.87 -33.13
C MET A 228 28.65 21.59 -33.48
N VAL A 229 27.77 21.10 -32.61
CA VAL A 229 26.89 19.95 -32.86
C VAL A 229 26.03 20.18 -34.10
N THR A 230 25.41 21.36 -34.22
CA THR A 230 24.60 21.71 -35.39
C THR A 230 25.42 21.74 -36.68
N ARG A 231 26.66 22.26 -36.63
CA ARG A 231 27.57 22.29 -37.78
C ARG A 231 28.03 20.89 -38.18
N ILE A 232 28.32 20.03 -37.20
CA ILE A 232 28.61 18.61 -37.42
C ILE A 232 27.40 17.96 -38.09
N ASN A 233 26.19 18.12 -37.53
CA ASN A 233 24.96 17.56 -38.09
C ASN A 233 24.69 18.02 -39.53
N GLN A 234 24.97 19.29 -39.84
CA GLN A 234 24.86 19.82 -41.22
C GLN A 234 25.88 19.19 -42.17
N GLN A 235 27.10 18.87 -41.71
CA GLN A 235 28.11 18.19 -42.54
C GLN A 235 27.81 16.69 -42.69
N LEU A 236 27.20 16.08 -41.67
CA LEU A 236 26.72 14.70 -41.71
C LEU A 236 25.40 14.56 -42.48
N ASP A 237 24.75 15.67 -42.88
CA ASP A 237 23.55 15.66 -43.70
C ASP A 237 23.88 15.50 -45.19
N THR A 238 24.03 14.25 -45.62
CA THR A 238 24.38 13.88 -47.00
C THR A 238 23.25 14.09 -48.02
N LYS A 239 22.05 14.53 -47.62
CA LYS A 239 20.82 14.61 -48.45
C LYS A 239 20.40 13.29 -49.15
N GLN A 240 21.10 12.19 -48.89
CA GLN A 240 20.69 10.87 -49.37
C GLN A 240 19.40 10.43 -48.65
N PRO A 241 18.51 9.70 -49.33
CA PRO A 241 17.27 9.20 -48.73
C PRO A 241 17.60 8.22 -47.59
N ARG A 242 17.13 8.52 -46.37
CA ARG A 242 17.31 7.69 -45.18
C ARG A 242 16.00 6.97 -44.85
N GLN A 243 16.02 5.64 -44.80
CA GLN A 243 14.86 4.83 -44.38
C GLN A 243 14.90 4.44 -42.90
N TYR A 244 16.09 4.32 -42.33
CA TYR A 244 16.32 3.83 -40.96
C TYR A 244 17.46 4.63 -40.29
N PHE A 245 17.50 4.65 -38.96
CA PHE A 245 18.61 5.20 -38.18
C PHE A 245 18.96 4.27 -37.02
N ILE A 246 20.22 4.30 -36.58
CA ILE A 246 20.67 3.63 -35.36
C ILE A 246 21.04 4.73 -34.37
N GLY A 247 20.25 4.87 -33.31
CA GLY A 247 20.54 5.81 -32.23
C GLY A 247 21.55 5.19 -31.26
N VAL A 248 22.73 5.79 -31.13
CA VAL A 248 23.69 5.46 -30.07
C VAL A 248 23.55 6.51 -28.98
N LEU A 249 22.98 6.12 -27.84
CA LEU A 249 22.78 7.00 -26.68
C LEU A 249 23.90 6.75 -25.67
N ASP A 250 24.74 7.75 -25.47
CA ASP A 250 25.75 7.78 -24.41
C ASP A 250 25.39 8.91 -23.43
N ILE A 251 24.97 8.53 -22.22
CA ILE A 251 24.62 9.42 -21.13
C ILE A 251 25.35 8.96 -19.87
N ALA A 252 25.56 9.88 -18.93
CA ALA A 252 26.13 9.50 -17.63
C ALA A 252 25.28 8.39 -16.99
N GLY A 253 25.95 7.36 -16.48
CA GLY A 253 25.31 6.28 -15.74
C GLY A 253 24.66 6.80 -14.46
N PHE A 254 23.86 5.96 -13.80
CA PHE A 254 23.35 6.28 -12.48
C PHE A 254 24.52 6.36 -11.48
N GLU A 255 24.94 7.57 -11.16
CA GLU A 255 25.94 7.87 -10.14
C GLU A 255 25.22 8.34 -8.87
N ILE A 256 25.42 7.63 -7.77
CA ILE A 256 24.93 8.03 -6.44
C ILE A 256 26.10 8.69 -5.72
N PHE A 257 26.01 10.00 -5.50
CA PHE A 257 27.03 10.78 -4.79
C PHE A 257 26.62 10.97 -3.33
N ASP A 258 27.59 10.94 -2.41
CA ASP A 258 27.35 11.13 -0.97
C ASP A 258 26.65 12.47 -0.66
N ALA A 259 26.97 13.54 -1.38
CA ALA A 259 26.28 14.84 -1.24
C ALA A 259 24.80 14.78 -1.68
N ARG A 260 24.46 13.91 -2.64
CA ARG A 260 23.08 13.68 -3.07
C ARG A 260 22.33 12.78 -2.08
N ILE A 261 23.04 11.85 -1.44
CA ILE A 261 22.52 11.05 -0.33
C ILE A 261 22.21 11.96 0.86
N GLU A 262 23.13 12.83 1.28
CA GLU A 262 22.89 13.78 2.39
C GLU A 262 21.69 14.70 2.11
N GLU A 263 21.57 15.27 0.91
CA GLU A 263 20.39 16.07 0.52
C GLU A 263 19.10 15.26 0.60
N LEU A 264 19.09 14.03 0.09
CA LEU A 264 17.91 13.16 0.11
C LEU A 264 17.60 12.64 1.52
N GLU A 265 18.60 12.43 2.37
CA GLU A 265 18.43 12.03 3.77
C GLU A 265 17.84 13.18 4.59
N GLU A 266 18.29 14.42 4.39
CA GLU A 266 17.66 15.60 5.00
C GLU A 266 16.20 15.77 4.53
N GLU A 267 15.92 15.55 3.24
CA GLU A 267 14.57 15.64 2.67
C GLU A 267 13.65 14.53 3.21
N ILE A 268 14.18 13.30 3.35
CA ILE A 268 13.47 12.17 3.97
C ILE A 268 13.19 12.42 5.45
N GLU A 269 14.14 13.00 6.21
CA GLU A 269 13.96 13.29 7.63
C GLU A 269 12.95 14.43 7.83
N ALA A 270 12.97 15.44 6.97
CA ALA A 270 11.96 16.50 6.93
C ALA A 270 10.56 15.93 6.61
N GLU A 271 10.46 15.03 5.64
CA GLU A 271 9.20 14.38 5.26
C GLU A 271 8.68 13.46 6.37
N ARG A 272 9.56 12.71 7.06
CA ARG A 272 9.21 11.91 8.24
C ARG A 272 8.68 12.77 9.38
N ALA A 273 9.29 13.92 9.65
CA ALA A 273 8.82 14.86 10.65
C ALA A 273 7.43 15.44 10.29
N SER A 274 7.22 15.77 9.01
CA SER A 274 5.92 16.22 8.48
C SER A 274 4.85 15.13 8.63
N ARG A 275 5.18 13.88 8.27
CA ARG A 275 4.29 12.73 8.38
C ARG A 275 3.94 12.40 9.83
N ALA A 276 4.90 12.47 10.75
CA ALA A 276 4.65 12.30 12.18
C ALA A 276 3.69 13.37 12.73
N LYS A 277 3.83 14.61 12.26
CA LYS A 277 2.91 15.71 12.61
C LYS A 277 1.50 15.49 12.06
N ALA A 278 1.39 15.04 10.82
CA ALA A 278 0.11 14.70 10.19
C ALA A 278 -0.55 13.48 10.86
N GLU A 279 0.23 12.48 11.27
CA GLU A 279 -0.26 11.30 11.97
C GLU A 279 -0.73 11.63 13.38
N LYS A 280 -0.04 12.54 14.07
CA LYS A 280 -0.51 13.10 15.34
C LYS A 280 -1.83 13.85 15.17
N GLN A 281 -1.95 14.72 14.17
CA GLN A 281 -3.21 15.40 13.87
C GLN A 281 -4.33 14.43 13.48
N ARG A 282 -4.03 13.35 12.73
CA ARG A 282 -4.99 12.30 12.39
C ARG A 282 -5.46 11.55 13.65
N SER A 283 -4.55 11.25 14.57
CA SER A 283 -4.85 10.62 15.85
C SER A 283 -5.71 11.54 16.73
N ASP A 284 -5.39 12.83 16.79
CA ASP A 284 -6.15 13.81 17.55
C ASP A 284 -7.57 13.97 16.99
N LEU A 285 -7.72 14.07 15.65
CA LEU A 285 -9.02 14.12 14.97
C LEU A 285 -9.81 12.80 15.12
N SER A 286 -9.14 11.65 15.09
CA SER A 286 -9.81 10.36 15.32
C SER A 286 -10.35 10.27 16.74
N ARG A 287 -9.59 10.76 17.73
CA ARG A 287 -10.03 10.85 19.12
C ARG A 287 -11.20 11.82 19.28
N GLU A 288 -11.17 12.97 18.62
CA GLU A 288 -12.29 13.91 18.61
C GLU A 288 -13.54 13.31 17.96
N LEU A 289 -13.39 12.54 16.87
CA LEU A 289 -14.50 11.83 16.24
C LEU A 289 -15.10 10.74 17.14
N GLU A 290 -14.26 10.02 17.88
CA GLU A 290 -14.68 8.99 18.83
C GLU A 290 -15.41 9.62 20.02
N GLU A 291 -14.90 10.76 20.53
CA GLU A 291 -15.55 11.54 21.58
C GLU A 291 -16.88 12.16 21.11
N ILE A 292 -16.97 12.61 19.85
CA ILE A 292 -18.22 13.09 19.24
C ILE A 292 -19.19 11.92 19.01
N SER A 293 -18.69 10.74 18.65
CA SER A 293 -19.49 9.52 18.47
C SER A 293 -20.06 9.01 19.80
N GLU A 294 -19.28 8.98 20.87
CA GLU A 294 -19.78 8.67 22.23
C GLU A 294 -20.84 9.68 22.66
N ARG A 295 -20.61 10.99 22.44
CA ARG A 295 -21.64 12.01 22.72
C ARG A 295 -22.89 11.85 21.87
N LEU A 296 -22.77 11.37 20.63
CA LEU A 296 -23.90 11.08 19.75
C LEU A 296 -24.66 9.83 20.21
N GLU A 297 -23.97 8.82 20.74
CA GLU A 297 -24.55 7.59 21.28
C GLU A 297 -25.25 7.85 22.62
N GLU A 298 -24.66 8.66 23.49
CA GLU A 298 -25.28 9.17 24.71
C GLU A 298 -26.50 10.05 24.40
N ALA A 299 -26.41 10.93 23.40
CA ALA A 299 -27.55 11.68 22.88
C ALA A 299 -28.61 10.75 22.24
N GLY A 300 -28.19 9.65 21.61
CA GLY A 300 -29.07 8.58 21.10
C GLY A 300 -29.85 7.87 22.20
N GLY A 301 -29.20 7.62 23.35
CA GLY A 301 -29.85 7.13 24.58
C GLY A 301 -30.87 8.13 25.15
N ALA A 302 -30.51 9.42 25.17
CA ALA A 302 -31.44 10.49 25.55
C ALA A 302 -32.63 10.62 24.56
N THR A 303 -32.45 10.21 23.30
CA THR A 303 -33.48 10.25 22.26
C THR A 303 -34.58 9.20 22.49
N SER A 304 -34.32 8.08 23.16
CA SER A 304 -35.36 7.09 23.51
C SER A 304 -36.38 7.64 24.52
N ALA A 305 -35.91 8.32 25.57
CA ALA A 305 -36.76 9.04 26.52
C ALA A 305 -37.45 10.25 25.86
N GLN A 306 -36.77 10.92 24.93
CA GLN A 306 -37.33 12.03 24.16
C GLN A 306 -38.39 11.56 23.14
N ILE A 307 -38.32 10.36 22.58
CA ILE A 307 -39.33 9.80 21.66
C ILE A 307 -40.63 9.49 22.41
N GLU A 308 -40.56 9.02 23.65
CA GLU A 308 -41.74 8.81 24.49
C GLU A 308 -42.37 10.14 24.94
N MET A 309 -41.54 11.14 25.23
CA MET A 309 -41.98 12.51 25.52
C MET A 309 -42.50 13.24 24.27
N ASN A 310 -41.91 12.97 23.09
CA ASN A 310 -42.35 13.49 21.81
C ASN A 310 -43.66 12.84 21.37
N LYS A 311 -43.93 11.56 21.62
CA LYS A 311 -45.27 10.97 21.39
C LYS A 311 -46.36 11.66 22.20
N LYS A 312 -46.07 12.07 23.44
CA LYS A 312 -46.98 12.89 24.27
C LYS A 312 -47.09 14.33 23.75
N ARG A 313 -45.97 14.95 23.36
CA ARG A 313 -45.99 16.28 22.72
C ARG A 313 -46.68 16.28 21.37
N GLU A 314 -46.59 15.23 20.56
CA GLU A 314 -47.25 15.08 19.24
C GLU A 314 -48.77 15.00 19.42
N ALA A 315 -49.25 14.32 20.47
CA ALA A 315 -50.67 14.28 20.83
C ALA A 315 -51.18 15.65 21.32
N GLU A 316 -50.37 16.38 22.10
CA GLU A 316 -50.66 17.77 22.47
C GLU A 316 -50.54 18.74 21.28
N PHE A 317 -49.61 18.50 20.35
CA PHE A 317 -49.42 19.28 19.12
C PHE A 317 -50.59 19.07 18.17
N GLN A 318 -51.12 17.85 18.04
CA GLN A 318 -52.34 17.60 17.27
C GLN A 318 -53.56 18.28 17.90
N LYS A 319 -53.64 18.36 19.23
CA LYS A 319 -54.69 19.10 19.94
C LYS A 319 -54.54 20.61 19.71
N MET A 320 -53.34 21.16 19.93
CA MET A 320 -53.05 22.57 19.65
C MET A 320 -53.18 22.91 18.17
N ARG A 321 -52.94 21.98 17.24
CA ARG A 321 -53.11 22.21 15.80
C ARG A 321 -54.59 22.25 15.41
N ARG A 322 -55.47 21.49 16.08
CA ARG A 322 -56.93 21.65 15.97
C ARG A 322 -57.40 22.97 16.56
N ASP A 323 -56.92 23.32 17.75
CA ASP A 323 -57.25 24.59 18.40
C ASP A 323 -56.71 25.79 17.59
N LEU A 324 -55.55 25.64 16.94
CA LEU A 324 -54.95 26.63 16.03
C LEU A 324 -55.69 26.67 14.70
N GLU A 325 -56.14 25.55 14.12
CA GLU A 325 -56.99 25.54 12.92
C GLU A 325 -58.34 26.23 13.19
N GLU A 326 -58.94 26.01 14.36
CA GLU A 326 -60.18 26.66 14.80
C GLU A 326 -59.97 28.17 15.03
N ALA A 327 -58.86 28.56 15.67
CA ALA A 327 -58.46 29.96 15.82
C ALA A 327 -58.06 30.62 14.48
N THR A 328 -57.44 29.87 13.56
CA THR A 328 -57.06 30.33 12.22
C THR A 328 -58.29 30.54 11.36
N LEU A 329 -59.31 29.68 11.45
CA LEU A 329 -60.60 29.89 10.77
C LEU A 329 -61.27 31.20 11.25
N GLN A 330 -61.18 31.48 12.56
CA GLN A 330 -61.67 32.72 13.16
C GLN A 330 -60.83 33.95 12.75
N HIS A 331 -59.50 33.80 12.69
CA HIS A 331 -58.58 34.84 12.26
C HIS A 331 -58.66 35.10 10.76
N GLU A 332 -58.92 34.09 9.95
CA GLU A 332 -59.07 34.18 8.50
C GLU A 332 -60.43 34.80 8.14
N ALA A 333 -61.48 34.55 8.92
CA ALA A 333 -62.75 35.28 8.80
C ALA A 333 -62.59 36.78 9.14
N THR A 334 -61.83 37.13 10.18
CA THR A 334 -61.54 38.54 10.52
C THR A 334 -60.54 39.19 9.56
N ALA A 335 -59.53 38.45 9.09
CA ALA A 335 -58.58 38.89 8.08
C ALA A 335 -59.23 39.04 6.70
N ALA A 336 -60.22 38.22 6.34
CA ALA A 336 -61.01 38.39 5.12
C ALA A 336 -61.84 39.68 5.16
N ALA A 337 -62.43 40.02 6.32
CA ALA A 337 -63.13 41.29 6.52
C ALA A 337 -62.19 42.50 6.42
N LEU A 338 -60.97 42.39 6.96
CA LEU A 338 -59.93 43.42 6.84
C LEU A 338 -59.33 43.51 5.43
N ARG A 339 -59.10 42.38 4.75
CA ARG A 339 -58.63 42.32 3.36
C ARG A 339 -59.63 42.95 2.40
N LYS A 340 -60.93 42.76 2.63
CA LYS A 340 -61.98 43.44 1.85
C LYS A 340 -61.88 44.96 2.00
N LYS A 341 -61.78 45.46 3.24
CA LYS A 341 -61.55 46.89 3.52
C LYS A 341 -60.25 47.43 2.91
N HIS A 342 -59.17 46.65 2.97
CA HIS A 342 -57.88 47.04 2.42
C HIS A 342 -57.87 46.99 0.89
N ALA A 343 -58.60 46.04 0.27
CA ALA A 343 -58.77 45.96 -1.17
C ALA A 343 -59.58 47.14 -1.71
N ASP A 344 -60.61 47.58 -0.98
CA ASP A 344 -61.40 48.78 -1.34
C ASP A 344 -60.53 50.05 -1.28
N SER A 345 -59.67 50.22 -0.27
CA SER A 345 -58.71 51.34 -0.21
C SER A 345 -57.56 51.24 -1.22
N VAL A 346 -57.08 50.03 -1.54
CA VAL A 346 -56.03 49.84 -2.56
C VAL A 346 -56.58 50.09 -3.97
N ALA A 347 -57.85 49.79 -4.23
CA ALA A 347 -58.50 50.15 -5.48
C ALA A 347 -58.61 51.68 -5.67
N GLU A 348 -58.95 52.42 -4.60
CA GLU A 348 -58.99 53.89 -4.60
C GLU A 348 -57.60 54.51 -4.83
N LEU A 349 -56.55 53.95 -4.22
CA LEU A 349 -55.17 54.38 -4.44
C LEU A 349 -54.64 53.96 -5.82
N GLY A 350 -55.09 52.82 -6.36
CA GLY A 350 -54.78 52.38 -7.71
C GLY A 350 -55.33 53.33 -8.77
N GLU A 351 -56.55 53.83 -8.58
CA GLU A 351 -57.16 54.83 -9.48
C GLU A 351 -56.40 56.17 -9.45
N GLN A 352 -55.83 56.55 -8.29
CA GLN A 352 -54.93 57.70 -8.18
C GLN A 352 -53.57 57.45 -8.86
N ILE A 353 -53.01 56.24 -8.79
CA ILE A 353 -51.75 55.87 -9.47
C ILE A 353 -51.93 55.82 -10.99
N ASP A 354 -53.05 55.30 -11.49
CA ASP A 354 -53.33 55.27 -12.94
C ASP A 354 -53.47 56.68 -13.52
N ASN A 355 -54.07 57.61 -12.77
CA ASN A 355 -54.09 59.02 -13.14
C ASN A 355 -52.67 59.64 -13.20
N LEU A 356 -51.79 59.30 -12.25
CA LEU A 356 -50.40 59.76 -12.25
C LEU A 356 -49.57 59.12 -13.38
N GLN A 357 -49.82 57.85 -13.74
CA GLN A 357 -49.17 57.19 -14.88
C GLN A 357 -49.59 57.77 -16.23
N ARG A 358 -50.85 58.20 -16.39
CA ARG A 358 -51.30 58.93 -17.59
C ARG A 358 -50.61 60.28 -17.74
N VAL A 359 -50.40 61.00 -16.63
CA VAL A 359 -49.63 62.26 -16.62
C VAL A 359 -48.16 62.01 -16.98
N LYS A 360 -47.55 60.92 -16.45
CA LYS A 360 -46.20 60.51 -16.82
C LYS A 360 -46.06 60.19 -18.31
N GLN A 361 -47.00 59.46 -18.92
CA GLN A 361 -46.96 59.16 -20.35
C GLN A 361 -47.12 60.40 -21.24
N LYS A 362 -47.86 61.42 -20.79
CA LYS A 362 -47.90 62.73 -21.48
C LYS A 362 -46.55 63.43 -21.45
N LEU A 363 -45.88 63.46 -20.30
CA LEU A 363 -44.56 64.08 -20.14
C LEU A 363 -43.44 63.32 -20.87
N GLU A 364 -43.51 61.99 -20.96
CA GLU A 364 -42.56 61.21 -21.78
C GLU A 364 -42.73 61.45 -23.28
N LYS A 365 -43.96 61.72 -23.76
CA LYS A 365 -44.20 62.13 -25.15
C LYS A 365 -43.65 63.53 -25.45
N GLU A 366 -43.81 64.48 -24.52
CA GLU A 366 -43.22 65.82 -24.68
C GLU A 366 -41.68 65.77 -24.67
N LYS A 367 -41.09 64.89 -23.84
CA LYS A 367 -39.64 64.65 -23.82
C LYS A 367 -39.11 64.10 -25.15
N SER A 368 -39.82 63.16 -25.78
CA SER A 368 -39.40 62.61 -27.07
C SER A 368 -39.56 63.59 -28.23
N GLU A 369 -40.55 64.50 -28.15
CA GLU A 369 -40.74 65.57 -29.12
C GLU A 369 -39.64 66.64 -29.04
N PHE A 370 -39.19 67.02 -27.84
CA PHE A 370 -38.02 67.90 -27.67
C PHE A 370 -36.70 67.24 -28.10
N SER A 371 -36.53 65.93 -27.87
CA SER A 371 -35.37 65.18 -28.37
C SER A 371 -35.30 65.21 -29.89
N ARG A 372 -36.44 65.05 -30.58
CA ARG A 372 -36.50 65.07 -32.05
C ARG A 372 -36.18 66.45 -32.63
N GLN A 373 -36.56 67.53 -31.94
CA GLN A 373 -36.18 68.89 -32.33
C GLN A 373 -34.67 69.15 -32.17
N LEU A 374 -34.02 68.51 -31.19
CA LEU A 374 -32.57 68.55 -31.00
C LEU A 374 -31.84 67.82 -32.14
N ASP A 375 -32.32 66.65 -32.54
CA ASP A 375 -31.76 65.88 -33.66
C ASP A 375 -31.91 66.62 -35.02
N GLU A 376 -33.03 67.33 -35.24
CA GLU A 376 -33.22 68.18 -36.43
C GLU A 376 -32.25 69.38 -36.45
N LYS A 377 -31.90 69.96 -35.30
CA LYS A 377 -30.91 71.04 -35.19
C LYS A 377 -29.49 70.54 -35.41
N ASP A 378 -29.14 69.35 -34.95
CA ASP A 378 -27.82 68.72 -35.18
C ASP A 378 -27.62 68.30 -36.65
N ALA A 379 -28.69 67.89 -37.34
CA ALA A 379 -28.66 67.67 -38.79
C ALA A 379 -28.35 68.96 -39.57
N MET A 380 -28.88 70.11 -39.12
CA MET A 380 -28.62 71.43 -39.72
C MET A 380 -27.16 71.88 -39.50
N VAL A 381 -26.58 71.57 -38.33
CA VAL A 381 -25.15 71.81 -38.03
C VAL A 381 -24.25 70.95 -38.95
N SER A 382 -24.63 69.69 -39.19
CA SER A 382 -23.90 68.81 -40.11
C SER A 382 -23.95 69.28 -41.56
N GLN A 383 -25.03 69.94 -41.98
CA GLN A 383 -25.16 70.52 -43.32
C GLN A 383 -24.29 71.78 -43.51
N LEU A 384 -24.16 72.61 -42.47
CA LEU A 384 -23.24 73.77 -42.46
C LEU A 384 -21.75 73.35 -42.42
N SER A 385 -21.42 72.23 -41.77
CA SER A 385 -20.05 71.72 -41.70
C SER A 385 -19.54 71.20 -43.06
N ARG A 386 -20.43 70.64 -43.91
CA ARG A 386 -20.09 70.23 -45.28
C ARG A 386 -19.81 71.42 -46.22
N GLY A 387 -20.51 72.55 -46.01
CA GLY A 387 -20.22 73.80 -46.72
C GLY A 387 -18.84 74.39 -46.38
N LYS A 388 -18.37 74.21 -45.14
CA LYS A 388 -17.03 74.64 -44.71
C LYS A 388 -15.91 73.84 -45.39
N GLN A 389 -16.09 72.55 -45.64
CA GLN A 389 -15.09 71.70 -46.31
C GLN A 389 -14.93 71.99 -47.81
N ALA A 390 -15.99 72.41 -48.49
CA ALA A 390 -15.94 72.78 -49.91
C ALA A 390 -15.14 74.08 -50.15
N PHE A 391 -15.20 75.05 -49.22
CA PHE A 391 -14.41 76.28 -49.32
C PHE A 391 -12.92 76.08 -49.01
N THR A 392 -12.56 75.09 -48.18
CA THR A 392 -11.15 74.79 -47.89
C THR A 392 -10.43 74.17 -49.09
N GLN A 393 -11.12 73.38 -49.93
CA GLN A 393 -10.55 72.77 -51.14
C GLN A 393 -10.33 73.79 -52.28
N GLN A 394 -11.08 74.90 -52.30
CA GLN A 394 -10.87 75.99 -53.28
C GLN A 394 -9.63 76.85 -52.98
N ILE A 395 -9.12 76.82 -51.74
CA ILE A 395 -7.92 77.57 -51.31
C ILE A 395 -6.63 76.81 -51.62
N GLU A 396 -6.64 75.48 -51.64
CA GLU A 396 -5.45 74.66 -51.97
C GLU A 396 -5.16 74.61 -53.47
N GLU A 397 -6.18 74.67 -54.34
CA GLU A 397 -6.00 74.69 -55.81
C GLU A 397 -5.36 76.01 -56.29
N LEU A 398 -5.63 77.14 -55.62
CA LEU A 398 -5.01 78.45 -55.90
C LEU A 398 -3.55 78.55 -55.41
N LYS A 399 -3.11 77.69 -54.49
CA LYS A 399 -1.69 77.61 -54.08
C LYS A 399 -0.84 76.79 -55.04
N ARG A 400 -1.42 75.81 -55.74
CA ARG A 400 -0.69 74.96 -56.70
C ARG A 400 -0.35 75.68 -58.01
N GLN A 401 -1.09 76.74 -58.37
CA GLN A 401 -0.83 77.54 -59.58
C GLN A 401 0.30 78.57 -59.43
N LEU A 402 0.91 78.73 -58.24
CA LEU A 402 1.98 79.70 -57.99
C LEU A 402 3.39 79.05 -57.93
N GLU A 403 3.49 77.72 -57.83
CA GLU A 403 4.78 77.00 -57.70
C GLU A 403 5.35 76.47 -59.04
N GLU A 404 4.62 76.59 -60.15
CA GLU A 404 5.07 76.10 -61.48
C GLU A 404 5.87 77.13 -62.31
N GLU A 405 6.11 78.36 -61.82
CA GLU A 405 6.78 79.42 -62.61
C GLU A 405 8.28 79.65 -62.29
N THR A 406 8.91 78.88 -61.39
CA THR A 406 10.30 79.14 -60.95
C THR A 406 11.31 78.01 -61.22
N LYS A 407 11.09 77.17 -62.23
CA LYS A 407 12.02 76.06 -62.56
C LYS A 407 12.36 75.96 -64.05
N ALA A 408 12.83 77.07 -64.65
CA ALA A 408 13.22 77.14 -66.06
C ALA A 408 14.46 78.03 -66.34
N SER A 409 15.56 77.90 -65.58
CA SER A 409 16.79 78.67 -65.87
C SER A 409 18.10 78.00 -65.40
N LEU A 410 18.32 76.73 -65.76
CA LEU A 410 19.59 76.03 -65.44
C LEU A 410 20.08 75.04 -66.52
N GLU A 411 19.68 75.21 -67.79
CA GLU A 411 20.09 74.31 -68.91
C GLU A 411 20.74 75.06 -70.09
N HIS A 412 21.49 76.15 -69.84
CA HIS A 412 22.10 76.96 -70.93
C HIS A 412 23.66 77.06 -70.93
N GLU A 413 24.38 76.37 -70.04
CA GLU A 413 25.83 76.58 -69.87
C GLU A 413 26.72 75.32 -70.08
N GLU A 414 26.33 74.40 -70.97
CA GLU A 414 27.15 73.19 -71.29
C GLU A 414 27.58 73.09 -72.78
N GLY A 415 27.79 74.21 -73.47
CA GLY A 415 27.98 74.23 -74.94
C GLY A 415 29.29 74.78 -75.53
N LYS A 416 30.34 75.13 -74.75
CA LYS A 416 31.45 75.97 -75.28
C LYS A 416 32.86 75.38 -75.33
N ILE A 417 33.10 74.10 -75.02
CA ILE A 417 34.47 73.53 -75.01
C ILE A 417 34.62 72.40 -76.02
N LEU A 418 34.51 72.71 -77.32
CA LEU A 418 34.89 71.78 -78.39
C LEU A 418 35.22 72.49 -79.72
N ARG A 419 36.13 73.48 -79.69
CA ARG A 419 36.47 74.27 -80.91
C ARG A 419 37.91 74.74 -81.09
N ILE A 420 38.91 74.08 -80.49
CA ILE A 420 40.33 74.42 -80.71
C ILE A 420 41.18 73.15 -80.78
N GLN A 421 41.08 72.37 -81.86
CA GLN A 421 41.95 71.20 -82.05
C GLN A 421 42.10 70.77 -83.52
N LEU A 422 42.34 71.73 -84.44
CA LEU A 422 42.40 71.44 -85.89
C LEU A 422 43.39 72.27 -86.74
N GLU A 423 44.55 72.73 -86.21
CA GLU A 423 45.52 73.55 -86.99
C GLU A 423 47.00 73.16 -86.86
N LEU A 424 47.38 71.88 -86.99
CA LEU A 424 48.81 71.53 -87.01
C LEU A 424 49.13 70.30 -87.87
N ASN A 425 48.85 70.34 -89.18
CA ASN A 425 49.15 69.21 -90.08
C ASN A 425 49.46 69.55 -91.55
N GLN A 426 50.22 70.61 -91.85
CA GLN A 426 50.76 70.87 -93.20
C GLN A 426 52.16 71.49 -93.13
N VAL A 427 53.12 70.93 -93.90
CA VAL A 427 54.46 71.45 -94.35
C VAL A 427 55.63 70.47 -94.07
N LYS A 428 55.75 69.38 -94.86
CA LYS A 428 57.00 68.60 -94.95
C LYS A 428 57.11 67.73 -96.23
N SER A 429 57.43 68.34 -97.38
CA SER A 429 57.61 67.63 -98.67
C SER A 429 58.40 68.45 -99.72
N GLU A 430 59.72 68.66 -99.56
CA GLU A 430 60.51 69.46 -100.54
C GLU A 430 61.99 69.03 -100.78
N ILE A 431 62.51 67.91 -100.25
CA ILE A 431 63.98 67.65 -100.23
C ILE A 431 64.54 66.74 -101.35
N ASP A 432 63.74 66.00 -102.12
CA ASP A 432 64.23 64.87 -102.94
C ASP A 432 64.73 65.14 -104.37
N ARG A 433 65.41 66.26 -104.68
CA ARG A 433 65.78 66.56 -106.10
C ARG A 433 67.22 67.00 -106.40
N LYS A 434 68.28 66.45 -105.78
CA LYS A 434 69.66 66.95 -106.01
C LYS A 434 70.81 65.96 -106.31
N ILE A 435 70.59 64.68 -106.64
CA ILE A 435 71.71 63.67 -106.65
C ILE A 435 72.18 63.13 -108.03
N ALA A 436 71.73 63.63 -109.17
CA ALA A 436 71.87 62.87 -110.44
C ALA A 436 72.98 63.25 -111.47
N GLU A 437 74.07 63.97 -111.14
CA GLU A 437 74.97 64.52 -112.20
C GLU A 437 76.50 64.21 -112.07
N LYS A 438 76.95 63.02 -111.63
CA LYS A 438 78.39 62.81 -111.32
C LYS A 438 79.14 61.60 -111.93
N ASP A 439 78.67 60.93 -112.99
CA ASP A 439 79.22 59.61 -113.39
C ASP A 439 79.70 59.40 -114.86
N GLU A 440 80.54 60.26 -115.46
CA GLU A 440 80.97 60.01 -116.87
C GLU A 440 82.45 60.26 -117.27
N GLU A 441 83.42 60.21 -116.34
CA GLU A 441 84.82 60.57 -116.69
C GLU A 441 85.91 59.48 -116.70
N ILE A 442 85.69 58.22 -116.32
CA ILE A 442 86.81 57.27 -116.07
C ILE A 442 86.79 56.02 -116.97
N ASP A 443 86.61 56.18 -118.28
CA ASP A 443 86.65 55.05 -119.24
C ASP A 443 87.91 54.99 -120.13
N GLN A 444 88.85 55.93 -120.00
CA GLN A 444 89.99 56.05 -120.93
C GLN A 444 91.27 55.30 -120.51
N LEU A 445 91.36 54.78 -119.28
CA LEU A 445 92.54 54.11 -118.70
C LEU A 445 92.85 52.70 -119.24
N LYS A 446 91.97 52.10 -120.06
CA LYS A 446 92.00 50.67 -120.38
C LYS A 446 93.02 50.21 -121.44
N ARG A 447 93.76 51.09 -122.12
CA ARG A 447 94.49 50.73 -123.36
C ARG A 447 95.95 50.27 -123.23
N ASN A 448 96.62 50.45 -122.08
CA ASN A 448 98.06 50.12 -121.93
C ASN A 448 98.36 48.72 -121.37
N HIS A 449 97.36 47.91 -121.01
CA HIS A 449 97.57 46.63 -120.33
C HIS A 449 97.69 45.39 -121.24
N LEU A 450 97.68 45.55 -122.57
CA LEU A 450 97.45 44.45 -123.52
C LEU A 450 98.60 43.42 -123.67
N ARG A 451 99.80 43.62 -123.12
CA ARG A 451 100.91 42.62 -123.20
C ARG A 451 101.20 41.87 -121.90
N VAL A 452 100.67 42.32 -120.76
CA VAL A 452 100.66 41.55 -119.50
C VAL A 452 99.55 40.48 -119.53
N VAL A 453 98.52 40.72 -120.35
CA VAL A 453 97.35 39.84 -120.54
C VAL A 453 97.72 38.46 -121.08
N GLU A 454 98.69 38.34 -122.00
CA GLU A 454 99.01 37.04 -122.63
C GLU A 454 99.75 36.07 -121.69
N SER A 455 100.55 36.58 -120.74
CA SER A 455 101.17 35.75 -119.68
C SER A 455 100.18 35.40 -118.57
N MET A 456 99.23 36.30 -118.26
CA MET A 456 98.12 36.01 -117.33
C MET A 456 97.14 34.99 -117.93
N GLN A 457 97.00 34.93 -119.26
CA GLN A 457 96.05 34.04 -119.94
C GLN A 457 96.31 32.55 -119.64
N SER A 458 97.57 32.13 -119.58
CA SER A 458 97.93 30.73 -119.29
C SER A 458 97.68 30.36 -117.82
N THR A 459 97.96 31.27 -116.88
CA THR A 459 97.66 31.09 -115.45
C THR A 459 96.14 31.09 -115.21
N LEU A 460 95.43 31.99 -115.90
CA LEU A 460 93.98 32.09 -115.89
C LEU A 460 93.32 30.82 -116.44
N ASP A 461 93.83 30.20 -117.50
CA ASP A 461 93.28 28.96 -118.04
C ASP A 461 93.45 27.75 -117.08
N ALA A 462 94.54 27.70 -116.33
CA ALA A 462 94.73 26.69 -115.27
C ALA A 462 93.77 26.92 -114.09
N GLU A 463 93.60 28.18 -113.69
CA GLU A 463 92.69 28.58 -112.61
C GLU A 463 91.21 28.42 -113.00
N ILE A 464 90.86 28.65 -114.27
CA ILE A 464 89.52 28.37 -114.84
C ILE A 464 89.20 26.88 -114.75
N ARG A 465 90.15 25.99 -115.06
CA ARG A 465 89.95 24.53 -114.93
C ARG A 465 89.70 24.12 -113.47
N SER A 466 90.56 24.56 -112.54
CA SER A 466 90.40 24.28 -111.11
C SER A 466 89.08 24.86 -110.56
N ARG A 467 88.72 26.09 -110.97
CA ARG A 467 87.45 26.74 -110.63
C ARG A 467 86.26 25.96 -111.17
N ASN A 468 86.32 25.41 -112.38
CA ASN A 468 85.24 24.63 -112.97
C ASN A 468 85.03 23.29 -112.26
N ASP A 469 86.11 22.62 -111.84
CA ASP A 469 86.03 21.40 -111.02
C ASP A 469 85.45 21.70 -109.63
N ALA A 470 85.88 22.80 -108.99
CA ALA A 470 85.30 23.27 -107.74
C ALA A 470 83.81 23.63 -107.87
N LEU A 471 83.41 24.27 -108.98
CA LEU A 471 82.00 24.59 -109.29
C LEU A 471 81.15 23.33 -109.48
N ARG A 472 81.72 22.28 -110.08
CA ARG A 472 81.02 21.00 -110.27
C ARG A 472 80.81 20.28 -108.93
N ILE A 473 81.81 20.29 -108.05
CA ILE A 473 81.68 19.75 -106.68
C ILE A 473 80.67 20.58 -105.88
N LYS A 474 80.72 21.92 -105.97
CA LYS A 474 79.76 22.80 -105.31
C LYS A 474 78.32 22.51 -105.73
N LYS A 475 78.05 22.39 -107.03
CA LYS A 475 76.71 22.04 -107.53
C LYS A 475 76.23 20.67 -107.06
N LYS A 476 77.14 19.70 -106.94
CA LYS A 476 76.82 18.39 -106.38
C LYS A 476 76.45 18.49 -104.89
N MET A 477 77.26 19.21 -104.11
CA MET A 477 76.96 19.45 -102.68
C MET A 477 75.67 20.26 -102.47
N GLU A 478 75.37 21.24 -103.32
CA GLU A 478 74.10 21.98 -103.30
C GLU A 478 72.91 21.05 -103.62
N GLY A 479 73.09 20.09 -104.54
CA GLY A 479 72.11 19.04 -104.83
C GLY A 479 71.89 18.09 -103.65
N ASP A 480 72.97 17.56 -103.07
CA ASP A 480 72.93 16.67 -101.91
C ASP A 480 72.29 17.37 -100.68
N LEU A 481 72.56 18.67 -100.50
CA LEU A 481 71.99 19.48 -99.42
C LEU A 481 70.49 19.72 -99.62
N ASN A 482 70.05 19.99 -100.86
CA ASN A 482 68.62 20.08 -101.18
C ASN A 482 67.89 18.75 -100.96
N GLU A 483 68.50 17.62 -101.32
CA GLU A 483 67.91 16.29 -101.06
C GLU A 483 67.78 16.01 -99.56
N MET A 484 68.82 16.32 -98.77
CA MET A 484 68.79 16.23 -97.31
C MET A 484 67.71 17.14 -96.69
N GLU A 485 67.53 18.35 -97.23
CA GLU A 485 66.52 19.29 -96.75
C GLU A 485 65.08 18.79 -97.04
N ILE A 486 64.86 18.18 -98.20
CA ILE A 486 63.57 17.54 -98.53
C ILE A 486 63.31 16.36 -97.58
N GLN A 487 64.30 15.51 -97.33
CA GLN A 487 64.17 14.39 -96.40
C GLN A 487 63.88 14.85 -94.97
N LEU A 488 64.56 15.89 -94.50
CA LEU A 488 64.33 16.48 -93.18
C LEU A 488 62.92 17.05 -93.05
N ASN A 489 62.43 17.75 -94.08
CA ASN A 489 61.07 18.28 -94.10
C ASN A 489 60.02 17.16 -94.10
N HIS A 490 60.26 16.06 -94.83
CA HIS A 490 59.37 14.89 -94.80
C HIS A 490 59.35 14.22 -93.43
N ALA A 491 60.52 14.03 -92.81
CA ALA A 491 60.63 13.47 -91.47
C ALA A 491 59.95 14.36 -90.40
N ASN A 492 60.12 15.68 -90.49
CA ASN A 492 59.46 16.63 -89.59
C ASN A 492 57.93 16.61 -89.74
N ARG A 493 57.42 16.47 -90.97
CA ARG A 493 55.99 16.34 -91.21
C ARG A 493 55.42 15.05 -90.62
N GLN A 494 56.11 13.93 -90.82
CA GLN A 494 55.72 12.64 -90.21
C GLN A 494 55.74 12.71 -88.68
N ALA A 495 56.75 13.35 -88.08
CA ALA A 495 56.83 13.55 -86.64
C ALA A 495 55.66 14.40 -86.10
N ALA A 496 55.30 15.49 -86.81
CA ALA A 496 54.16 16.33 -86.45
C ALA A 496 52.83 15.57 -86.52
N GLU A 497 52.63 14.73 -87.55
CA GLU A 497 51.44 13.88 -87.68
C GLU A 497 51.37 12.81 -86.57
N ALA A 498 52.50 12.19 -86.22
CA ALA A 498 52.58 11.24 -85.12
C ALA A 498 52.25 11.88 -83.76
N ILE A 499 52.75 13.10 -83.49
CA ILE A 499 52.43 13.85 -82.26
C ILE A 499 50.94 14.19 -82.20
N ARG A 500 50.33 14.57 -83.33
CA ARG A 500 48.89 14.85 -83.39
C ARG A 500 48.06 13.60 -83.11
N ASN A 501 48.43 12.46 -83.68
CA ASN A 501 47.77 11.19 -83.43
C ASN A 501 47.89 10.77 -81.97
N LEU A 502 49.08 10.90 -81.37
CA LEU A 502 49.29 10.61 -79.95
C LEU A 502 48.37 11.44 -79.05
N ARG A 503 48.24 12.75 -79.31
CA ARG A 503 47.32 13.63 -78.55
C ARG A 503 45.86 13.22 -78.69
N ASN A 504 45.43 12.85 -79.89
CA ASN A 504 44.07 12.36 -80.12
C ASN A 504 43.80 11.05 -79.35
N THR A 505 44.73 10.10 -79.39
CA THR A 505 44.61 8.84 -78.64
C THR A 505 44.64 9.05 -77.12
N GLN A 506 45.45 10.00 -76.63
CA GLN A 506 45.45 10.40 -75.22
C GLN A 506 44.12 11.03 -74.78
N GLY A 507 43.49 11.83 -75.65
CA GLY A 507 42.14 12.37 -75.41
C GLY A 507 41.10 11.26 -75.26
N ILE A 508 41.07 10.32 -76.21
CA ILE A 508 40.14 9.18 -76.18
C ILE A 508 40.36 8.32 -74.92
N LEU A 509 41.61 8.06 -74.54
CA LEU A 509 41.93 7.31 -73.32
C LEU A 509 41.40 8.00 -72.06
N LYS A 510 41.51 9.32 -71.98
CA LYS A 510 41.01 10.08 -70.84
C LYS A 510 39.49 10.05 -70.77
N ASP A 511 38.81 10.17 -71.90
CA ASP A 511 37.35 10.08 -71.96
C ASP A 511 36.87 8.68 -71.57
N THR A 512 37.52 7.61 -72.03
CA THR A 512 37.15 6.24 -71.63
C THR A 512 37.44 5.95 -70.16
N GLN A 513 38.50 6.53 -69.57
CA GLN A 513 38.75 6.46 -68.13
C GLN A 513 37.61 7.11 -67.32
N LEU A 514 37.15 8.29 -67.73
CA LEU A 514 36.01 8.96 -67.07
C LEU A 514 34.73 8.12 -67.14
N HIS A 515 34.43 7.52 -68.30
CA HIS A 515 33.28 6.63 -68.44
C HIS A 515 33.40 5.38 -67.56
N LEU A 516 34.60 4.83 -67.40
CA LEU A 516 34.84 3.68 -66.51
C LEU A 516 34.63 4.06 -65.05
N ASP A 517 35.15 5.22 -64.61
CA ASP A 517 34.97 5.72 -63.24
C ASP A 517 33.50 6.00 -62.92
N ASP A 518 32.74 6.52 -63.88
CA ASP A 518 31.30 6.76 -63.72
C ASP A 518 30.50 5.44 -63.69
N ALA A 519 30.89 4.45 -64.50
CA ALA A 519 30.29 3.11 -64.45
C ALA A 519 30.59 2.38 -63.14
N LEU A 520 31.80 2.50 -62.60
CA LEU A 520 32.18 1.93 -61.31
C LEU A 520 31.41 2.59 -60.16
N ARG A 521 31.26 3.93 -60.19
CA ARG A 521 30.40 4.64 -59.22
C ARG A 521 28.95 4.17 -59.29
N GLY A 522 28.39 4.04 -60.49
CA GLY A 522 27.04 3.49 -60.66
C GLY A 522 26.91 2.04 -60.18
N GLN A 523 27.96 1.22 -60.32
CA GLN A 523 27.97 -0.15 -59.80
C GLN A 523 27.98 -0.19 -58.27
N ASP A 524 28.73 0.71 -57.62
CA ASP A 524 28.79 0.79 -56.16
C ASP A 524 27.47 1.32 -55.58
N ASP A 525 26.84 2.30 -56.22
CA ASP A 525 25.50 2.77 -55.85
C ASP A 525 24.46 1.63 -55.92
N LEU A 526 24.50 0.80 -56.97
CA LEU A 526 23.60 -0.35 -57.11
C LEU A 526 23.86 -1.44 -56.05
N LYS A 527 25.12 -1.68 -55.68
CA LYS A 527 25.47 -2.60 -54.59
C LYS A 527 24.97 -2.10 -53.24
N GLU A 528 25.06 -0.80 -52.97
CA GLU A 528 24.51 -0.21 -51.75
C GLU A 528 22.99 -0.31 -51.71
N GLN A 529 22.30 -0.07 -52.84
CA GLN A 529 20.86 -0.26 -52.93
C GLN A 529 20.45 -1.71 -52.68
N LEU A 530 21.16 -2.68 -53.26
CA LEU A 530 20.92 -4.10 -53.02
C LEU A 530 21.10 -4.45 -51.54
N ALA A 531 22.19 -4.00 -50.92
CA ALA A 531 22.47 -4.23 -49.50
C ALA A 531 21.40 -3.60 -48.59
N MET A 532 20.86 -2.42 -48.95
CA MET A 532 19.74 -1.81 -48.23
C MET A 532 18.45 -2.63 -48.33
N VAL A 533 18.13 -3.13 -49.53
CA VAL A 533 16.95 -3.98 -49.75
C VAL A 533 17.06 -5.30 -48.98
N GLU A 534 18.22 -5.95 -49.00
CA GLU A 534 18.47 -7.17 -48.23
C GLU A 534 18.36 -6.93 -46.71
N ARG A 535 18.90 -5.82 -46.20
CA ARG A 535 18.72 -5.44 -44.78
C ARG A 535 17.26 -5.24 -44.42
N ARG A 536 16.48 -4.56 -45.28
CA ARG A 536 15.04 -4.35 -45.07
C ARG A 536 14.26 -5.66 -45.08
N ALA A 537 14.60 -6.58 -46.00
CA ALA A 537 14.00 -7.91 -46.03
C ALA A 537 14.28 -8.69 -44.74
N ASN A 538 15.52 -8.63 -44.24
CA ASN A 538 15.91 -9.30 -43.00
C ASN A 538 15.22 -8.68 -41.77
N LEU A 539 15.05 -7.36 -41.71
CA LEU A 539 14.30 -6.69 -40.64
C LEU A 539 12.83 -7.10 -40.64
N MET A 540 12.18 -7.11 -41.82
CA MET A 540 10.80 -7.59 -41.94
C MET A 540 10.66 -9.06 -41.53
N GLN A 541 11.66 -9.89 -41.86
CA GLN A 541 11.68 -11.29 -41.45
C GLN A 541 11.79 -11.43 -39.91
N ALA A 542 12.64 -10.62 -39.28
CA ALA A 542 12.77 -10.59 -37.82
C ALA A 542 11.49 -10.10 -37.12
N GLU A 543 10.84 -9.05 -37.63
CA GLU A 543 9.54 -8.57 -37.13
C GLU A 543 8.46 -9.65 -37.23
N ILE A 544 8.42 -10.41 -38.34
CA ILE A 544 7.49 -11.53 -38.50
C ILE A 544 7.75 -12.63 -37.46
N GLU A 545 9.02 -12.94 -37.17
CA GLU A 545 9.40 -13.94 -36.17
C GLU A 545 9.06 -13.49 -34.75
N GLU A 546 9.26 -12.20 -34.42
CA GLU A 546 8.86 -11.62 -33.14
C GLU A 546 7.33 -11.61 -32.95
N LEU A 547 6.58 -11.19 -33.99
CA LEU A 547 5.12 -11.24 -33.96
C LEU A 547 4.60 -12.67 -33.81
N ARG A 548 5.25 -13.67 -34.43
CA ARG A 548 4.91 -15.09 -34.23
C ARG A 548 5.16 -15.54 -32.80
N ALA A 549 6.31 -15.18 -32.22
CA ALA A 549 6.62 -15.53 -30.83
C ALA A 549 5.64 -14.87 -29.85
N SER A 550 5.30 -13.60 -30.06
CA SER A 550 4.30 -12.87 -29.28
C SER A 550 2.91 -13.50 -29.40
N LEU A 551 2.51 -13.92 -30.60
CA LEU A 551 1.25 -14.62 -30.82
C LEU A 551 1.23 -15.95 -30.05
N GLU A 552 2.28 -16.75 -30.15
CA GLU A 552 2.37 -18.04 -29.44
C GLU A 552 2.35 -17.87 -27.92
N GLN A 553 3.01 -16.84 -27.39
CA GLN A 553 2.94 -16.48 -25.97
C GLN A 553 1.55 -16.04 -25.54
N THR A 554 0.86 -15.26 -26.38
CA THR A 554 -0.51 -14.81 -26.12
C THR A 554 -1.47 -15.99 -26.14
N GLU A 555 -1.31 -16.94 -27.06
CA GLU A 555 -2.10 -18.17 -27.11
C GLU A 555 -1.89 -19.05 -25.87
N ARG A 556 -0.65 -19.19 -25.39
CA ARG A 556 -0.36 -19.91 -24.13
C ARG A 556 -1.02 -19.22 -22.94
N SER A 557 -0.91 -17.90 -22.85
CA SER A 557 -1.51 -17.11 -21.77
C SER A 557 -3.04 -17.22 -21.80
N ARG A 558 -3.65 -17.19 -22.99
CA ARG A 558 -5.09 -17.41 -23.19
C ARG A 558 -5.52 -18.78 -22.70
N ARG A 559 -4.77 -19.85 -23.00
CA ARG A 559 -5.09 -21.21 -22.52
C ARG A 559 -5.04 -21.31 -21.01
N VAL A 560 -4.08 -20.67 -20.36
CA VAL A 560 -4.00 -20.63 -18.88
C VAL A 560 -5.21 -19.89 -18.31
N ALA A 561 -5.56 -18.72 -18.85
CA ALA A 561 -6.72 -17.97 -18.40
C ALA A 561 -8.05 -18.72 -18.63
N GLU A 562 -8.18 -19.46 -19.74
CA GLU A 562 -9.34 -20.34 -20.00
C GLU A 562 -9.44 -21.47 -18.97
N GLN A 563 -8.32 -22.07 -18.59
CA GLN A 563 -8.29 -23.10 -17.56
C GLN A 563 -8.66 -22.53 -16.18
N GLU A 564 -8.10 -21.38 -15.81
CA GLU A 564 -8.43 -20.71 -14.54
C GLU A 564 -9.92 -20.32 -14.47
N LEU A 565 -10.50 -19.87 -15.59
CA LEU A 565 -11.92 -19.59 -15.69
C LEU A 565 -12.77 -20.85 -15.49
N LEU A 566 -12.35 -21.98 -16.08
CA LEU A 566 -13.02 -23.27 -15.92
C LEU A 566 -13.00 -23.70 -14.44
N ASP A 567 -11.83 -23.69 -13.81
CA ASP A 567 -11.64 -24.06 -12.40
C ASP A 567 -12.44 -23.13 -11.46
N ALA A 568 -12.50 -21.83 -11.76
CA ALA A 568 -13.31 -20.87 -11.03
C ALA A 568 -14.81 -21.16 -11.19
N SER A 569 -15.26 -21.49 -12.40
CA SER A 569 -16.65 -21.85 -12.67
C SER A 569 -17.05 -23.13 -11.93
N GLU A 570 -16.18 -24.14 -11.87
CA GLU A 570 -16.40 -25.36 -11.09
C GLU A 570 -16.51 -25.06 -9.59
N ARG A 571 -15.63 -24.19 -9.05
CA ARG A 571 -15.75 -23.73 -7.64
C ARG A 571 -17.05 -23.02 -7.37
N VAL A 572 -17.49 -22.14 -8.27
CA VAL A 572 -18.77 -21.43 -8.10
C VAL A 572 -19.93 -22.42 -8.09
N GLN A 573 -19.93 -23.43 -8.96
CA GLN A 573 -20.95 -24.49 -8.93
C GLN A 573 -20.92 -25.29 -7.63
N LEU A 574 -19.73 -25.62 -7.12
CA LEU A 574 -19.58 -26.35 -5.86
C LEU A 574 -20.10 -25.53 -4.66
N LEU A 575 -19.75 -24.24 -4.61
CA LEU A 575 -20.24 -23.32 -3.58
C LEU A 575 -21.75 -23.11 -3.70
N HIS A 576 -22.30 -23.06 -4.92
CA HIS A 576 -23.72 -22.94 -5.14
C HIS A 576 -24.48 -24.18 -4.63
N THR A 577 -23.96 -25.38 -4.91
CA THR A 577 -24.54 -26.64 -4.39
C THR A 577 -24.42 -26.72 -2.87
N GLN A 578 -23.29 -26.34 -2.27
CA GLN A 578 -23.14 -26.27 -0.81
C GLN A 578 -24.10 -25.27 -0.17
N ALA A 579 -24.27 -24.08 -0.76
CA ALA A 579 -25.21 -23.08 -0.27
C ALA A 579 -26.66 -23.57 -0.34
N ALA A 580 -27.04 -24.27 -1.41
CA ALA A 580 -28.36 -24.89 -1.53
C ALA A 580 -28.59 -25.97 -0.45
N MET A 581 -27.59 -26.82 -0.19
CA MET A 581 -27.67 -27.83 0.89
C MET A 581 -27.81 -27.19 2.27
N MET A 582 -27.01 -26.16 2.58
CA MET A 582 -27.11 -25.43 3.86
C MET A 582 -28.46 -24.74 4.02
N ALA A 583 -29.04 -24.20 2.94
CA ALA A 583 -30.38 -23.63 2.98
C ALA A 583 -31.45 -24.68 3.30
N GLU A 584 -31.32 -25.90 2.75
CA GLU A 584 -32.23 -27.02 3.03
C GLU A 584 -32.09 -27.51 4.48
N GLU A 585 -30.87 -27.60 5.01
CA GLU A 585 -30.60 -27.93 6.42
C GLU A 585 -31.15 -26.86 7.37
N LEU A 586 -30.92 -25.58 7.06
CA LEU A 586 -31.47 -24.47 7.85
C LEU A 586 -33.00 -24.52 7.89
N LYS A 587 -33.64 -24.86 6.77
CA LYS A 587 -35.09 -25.00 6.69
C LYS A 587 -35.60 -26.17 7.54
N LYS A 588 -34.91 -27.33 7.50
CA LYS A 588 -35.22 -28.45 8.40
C LYS A 588 -35.08 -28.07 9.86
N GLU A 589 -34.03 -27.33 10.21
CA GLU A 589 -33.78 -26.90 11.60
C GLU A 589 -34.78 -25.84 12.07
N GLN A 590 -35.25 -24.98 11.16
CA GLN A 590 -36.36 -24.06 11.44
C GLN A 590 -37.68 -24.83 11.66
N ASP A 591 -37.95 -25.86 10.87
CA ASP A 591 -39.15 -26.70 11.04
C ASP A 591 -39.11 -27.51 12.36
N THR A 592 -37.95 -28.05 12.75
CA THR A 592 -37.78 -28.73 14.04
C THR A 592 -37.90 -27.76 15.20
N SER A 593 -37.29 -26.56 15.11
CA SER A 593 -37.42 -25.51 16.12
C SER A 593 -38.87 -25.06 16.30
N ALA A 594 -39.59 -24.81 15.19
CA ALA A 594 -41.01 -24.47 15.23
C ALA A 594 -41.88 -25.59 15.83
N HIS A 595 -41.52 -26.86 15.62
CA HIS A 595 -42.20 -27.98 16.26
C HIS A 595 -41.95 -28.03 17.77
N LEU A 596 -40.69 -27.88 18.18
CA LEU A 596 -40.29 -27.83 19.60
C LEU A 596 -40.96 -26.67 20.33
N GLU A 597 -41.09 -25.51 19.69
CA GLU A 597 -41.73 -24.34 20.27
C GLU A 597 -43.24 -24.53 20.49
N ARG A 598 -43.92 -25.21 19.56
CA ARG A 598 -45.33 -25.64 19.75
C ARG A 598 -45.45 -26.65 20.90
N MET A 599 -44.54 -27.62 20.96
CA MET A 599 -44.53 -28.64 22.00
C MET A 599 -44.27 -28.03 23.39
N LYS A 600 -43.34 -27.06 23.47
CA LYS A 600 -43.07 -26.25 24.66
C LYS A 600 -44.33 -25.49 25.10
N LYS A 601 -45.02 -24.79 24.18
CA LYS A 601 -46.28 -24.08 24.50
C LYS A 601 -47.35 -25.03 25.07
N ASN A 602 -47.49 -26.21 24.49
CA ASN A 602 -48.43 -27.22 24.99
C ASN A 602 -48.05 -27.71 26.40
N MET A 603 -46.75 -27.90 26.66
CA MET A 603 -46.24 -28.26 27.98
C MET A 603 -46.44 -27.13 29.00
N GLU A 604 -46.18 -25.89 28.63
CA GLU A 604 -46.44 -24.72 29.48
C GLU A 604 -47.92 -24.58 29.84
N GLN A 605 -48.81 -24.88 28.89
CA GLN A 605 -50.25 -24.88 29.13
C GLN A 605 -50.67 -26.00 30.11
N THR A 606 -50.11 -27.21 29.96
CA THR A 606 -50.39 -28.32 30.89
C THR A 606 -49.83 -28.06 32.27
N VAL A 607 -48.64 -27.45 32.39
CA VAL A 607 -48.08 -27.01 33.66
C VAL A 607 -49.00 -25.98 34.32
N LYS A 608 -49.51 -24.98 33.57
CA LYS A 608 -50.48 -24.00 34.10
C LYS A 608 -51.76 -24.66 34.61
N ASP A 609 -52.35 -25.59 33.88
CA ASP A 609 -53.55 -26.31 34.31
C ASP A 609 -53.30 -27.15 35.57
N LEU A 610 -52.14 -27.80 35.67
CA LEU A 610 -51.75 -28.54 36.87
C LEU A 610 -51.50 -27.60 38.06
N GLN A 611 -50.89 -26.44 37.83
CA GLN A 611 -50.71 -25.40 38.84
C GLN A 611 -52.06 -24.93 39.40
N HIS A 612 -53.03 -24.65 38.51
CA HIS A 612 -54.36 -24.22 38.91
C HIS A 612 -55.10 -25.31 39.71
N ARG A 613 -54.99 -26.57 39.32
CA ARG A 613 -55.57 -27.70 40.07
C ARG A 613 -54.92 -27.87 41.45
N LEU A 614 -53.62 -27.65 41.54
CA LEU A 614 -52.89 -27.69 42.81
C LEU A 614 -53.36 -26.56 43.74
N ASP A 615 -53.53 -25.34 43.22
CA ASP A 615 -54.02 -24.20 43.99
C ASP A 615 -55.46 -24.40 44.47
N GLU A 616 -56.34 -24.98 43.64
CA GLU A 616 -57.71 -25.35 44.03
C GLU A 616 -57.73 -26.41 45.14
N ALA A 617 -56.92 -27.46 45.00
CA ALA A 617 -56.79 -28.51 45.99
C ALA A 617 -56.23 -27.97 47.33
N ALA A 618 -55.23 -27.09 47.26
CA ALA A 618 -54.65 -26.43 48.42
C ALA A 618 -55.68 -25.54 49.14
N GLN A 619 -56.47 -24.75 48.41
CA GLN A 619 -57.53 -23.93 49.00
C GLN A 619 -58.64 -24.77 49.66
N LEU A 620 -59.04 -25.89 49.06
CA LEU A 620 -60.02 -26.81 49.62
C LEU A 620 -59.50 -27.44 50.92
N ALA A 621 -58.24 -27.88 50.95
CA ALA A 621 -57.59 -28.41 52.15
C ALA A 621 -57.51 -27.36 53.28
N LEU A 622 -57.18 -26.10 52.94
CA LEU A 622 -57.10 -25.00 53.90
C LEU A 622 -58.47 -24.67 54.52
N LYS A 623 -59.54 -24.69 53.70
CA LYS A 623 -60.93 -24.50 54.19
C LYS A 623 -61.39 -25.67 55.07
N GLY A 624 -60.99 -26.90 54.75
CA GLY A 624 -61.25 -28.08 55.58
C GLY A 624 -60.52 -28.02 56.94
N GLY A 625 -59.23 -27.68 56.93
CA GLY A 625 -58.42 -27.53 58.14
C GLY A 625 -58.94 -26.45 59.09
N LYS A 626 -59.35 -25.29 58.58
CA LYS A 626 -59.93 -24.21 59.40
C LYS A 626 -61.22 -24.63 60.14
N LYS A 627 -62.09 -25.42 59.50
CA LYS A 627 -63.31 -25.94 60.16
C LYS A 627 -62.99 -26.96 61.25
N GLN A 628 -61.95 -27.77 61.07
CA GLN A 628 -61.52 -28.75 62.06
C GLN A 628 -60.91 -28.06 63.30
N ILE A 629 -60.10 -27.02 63.08
CA ILE A 629 -59.48 -26.22 64.15
C ILE A 629 -60.56 -25.52 65.00
N GLN A 630 -61.57 -24.89 64.38
CA GLN A 630 -62.67 -24.25 65.13
C GLN A 630 -63.45 -25.24 66.02
N LYS A 631 -63.66 -26.49 65.57
CA LYS A 631 -64.28 -27.53 66.40
C LYS A 631 -63.42 -27.92 67.60
N LEU A 632 -62.10 -28.02 67.40
CA LEU A 632 -61.17 -28.34 68.48
C LEU A 632 -61.06 -27.19 69.48
N GLU A 633 -61.02 -25.93 69.03
CA GLU A 633 -61.02 -24.75 69.90
C GLU A 633 -62.29 -24.65 70.76
N ALA A 634 -63.46 -24.98 70.20
CA ALA A 634 -64.71 -25.03 70.96
C ALA A 634 -64.69 -26.13 72.04
N ARG A 635 -64.14 -27.31 71.71
CA ARG A 635 -63.98 -28.44 72.64
C ARG A 635 -63.01 -28.10 73.79
N VAL A 636 -61.94 -27.38 73.49
CA VAL A 636 -60.97 -26.91 74.50
C VAL A 636 -61.66 -25.96 75.49
N ARG A 637 -62.45 -25.00 75.01
CA ARG A 637 -63.22 -24.10 75.90
C ARG A 637 -64.25 -24.82 76.77
N GLU A 638 -64.90 -25.86 76.26
CA GLU A 638 -65.81 -26.69 77.08
C GLU A 638 -65.05 -27.40 78.20
N LEU A 639 -63.90 -28.01 77.89
CA LEU A 639 -63.07 -28.70 78.87
C LEU A 639 -62.47 -27.75 79.90
N GLU A 640 -62.06 -26.54 79.50
CA GLU A 640 -61.59 -25.50 80.41
C GLU A 640 -62.67 -25.09 81.42
N ASN A 641 -63.92 -24.92 80.97
CA ASN A 641 -65.06 -24.62 81.85
C ASN A 641 -65.41 -25.78 82.80
N GLU A 642 -65.29 -27.03 82.35
CA GLU A 642 -65.47 -28.21 83.22
C GLU A 642 -64.41 -28.27 84.31
N VAL A 643 -63.14 -27.97 83.97
CA VAL A 643 -62.03 -27.92 84.93
C VAL A 643 -62.25 -26.81 85.97
N GLU A 644 -62.67 -25.61 85.57
CA GLU A 644 -62.99 -24.54 86.54
C GLU A 644 -64.12 -24.91 87.50
N ASN A 645 -65.16 -25.59 86.99
CA ASN A 645 -66.27 -26.05 87.81
C ASN A 645 -65.86 -27.15 88.80
N GLU A 646 -65.01 -28.09 88.38
CA GLU A 646 -64.43 -29.09 89.27
C GLU A 646 -63.48 -28.49 90.31
N GLN A 647 -62.68 -27.47 89.93
CA GLN A 647 -61.85 -26.74 90.89
C GLN A 647 -62.69 -26.03 91.96
N LYS A 648 -63.83 -25.43 91.60
CA LYS A 648 -64.77 -24.85 92.58
C LYS A 648 -65.35 -25.89 93.54
N ARG A 649 -65.77 -27.06 93.03
CA ARG A 649 -66.27 -28.17 93.87
C ARG A 649 -65.18 -28.70 94.80
N ASN A 650 -63.95 -28.81 94.33
CA ASN A 650 -62.82 -29.26 95.13
C ASN A 650 -62.53 -28.30 96.29
N ILE A 651 -62.57 -26.98 96.05
CA ILE A 651 -62.41 -25.96 97.10
C ILE A 651 -63.49 -26.08 98.17
N GLU A 652 -64.75 -26.34 97.79
CA GLU A 652 -65.84 -26.55 98.74
C GLU A 652 -65.67 -27.86 99.54
N ALA A 653 -65.26 -28.95 98.89
CA ALA A 653 -64.96 -30.23 99.53
C ALA A 653 -63.83 -30.10 100.56
N VAL A 654 -62.75 -29.38 100.23
CA VAL A 654 -61.61 -29.13 101.14
C VAL A 654 -62.04 -28.29 102.35
N LYS A 655 -62.93 -27.31 102.18
CA LYS A 655 -63.51 -26.56 103.31
C LYS A 655 -64.35 -27.46 104.21
N GLY A 656 -65.13 -28.37 103.63
CA GLY A 656 -65.88 -29.40 104.35
C GLY A 656 -64.96 -30.32 105.16
N LEU A 657 -63.89 -30.83 104.54
CA LEU A 657 -62.90 -31.71 105.16
C LEU A 657 -62.27 -31.07 106.40
N ARG A 658 -61.84 -29.81 106.31
CA ARG A 658 -61.24 -29.07 107.45
C ARG A 658 -62.22 -28.91 108.62
N LYS A 659 -63.52 -28.82 108.35
CA LYS A 659 -64.56 -28.72 109.39
C LYS A 659 -64.76 -30.07 110.08
N HIS A 660 -64.74 -31.17 109.31
CA HIS A 660 -64.80 -32.53 109.84
C HIS A 660 -63.53 -32.90 110.62
N GLU A 661 -62.33 -32.52 110.17
CA GLU A 661 -61.07 -32.74 110.88
C GLU A 661 -61.06 -32.09 112.27
N ARG A 662 -61.59 -30.87 112.41
CA ARG A 662 -61.73 -30.22 113.73
C ARG A 662 -62.64 -31.02 114.66
N ARG A 663 -63.76 -31.52 114.14
CA ARG A 663 -64.73 -32.31 114.90
C ARG A 663 -64.17 -33.68 115.31
N VAL A 664 -63.34 -34.29 114.45
CA VAL A 664 -62.62 -35.52 114.79
C VAL A 664 -61.63 -35.28 115.93
N LYS A 665 -60.86 -34.18 115.90
CA LYS A 665 -59.92 -33.85 116.99
C LYS A 665 -60.61 -33.61 118.33
N GLU A 666 -61.76 -32.92 118.36
CA GLU A 666 -62.56 -32.76 119.59
C GLU A 666 -63.07 -34.10 120.13
N LEU A 667 -63.61 -34.97 119.27
CA LEU A 667 -64.09 -36.29 119.68
C LEU A 667 -62.96 -37.21 120.17
N THR A 668 -61.77 -37.09 119.58
CA THR A 668 -60.61 -37.90 119.99
C THR A 668 -60.15 -37.50 121.40
N TYR A 669 -60.12 -36.20 121.70
CA TYR A 669 -59.79 -35.70 123.03
C TYR A 669 -60.79 -36.18 124.09
N GLN A 670 -62.10 -36.15 123.77
CA GLN A 670 -63.15 -36.67 124.66
C GLN A 670 -62.98 -38.19 124.91
N THR A 671 -62.64 -38.95 123.86
CA THR A 671 -62.44 -40.40 123.97
C THR A 671 -61.21 -40.76 124.82
N GLU A 672 -60.14 -39.97 124.77
CA GLU A 672 -58.96 -40.15 125.63
C GLU A 672 -59.25 -39.87 127.11
N GLU A 673 -60.06 -38.84 127.39
CA GLU A 673 -60.52 -38.50 128.74
C GLU A 673 -61.36 -39.66 129.33
N ASP A 674 -62.31 -40.17 128.55
CA ASP A 674 -63.17 -41.29 128.94
C ASP A 674 -62.37 -42.59 129.14
N ARG A 675 -61.38 -42.86 128.29
CA ARG A 675 -60.50 -44.04 128.42
C ARG A 675 -59.69 -44.01 129.73
N LYS A 676 -59.21 -42.84 130.16
CA LYS A 676 -58.53 -42.69 131.46
C LYS A 676 -59.48 -42.95 132.63
N ASN A 677 -60.74 -42.53 132.54
CA ASN A 677 -61.74 -42.80 133.56
C ASN A 677 -62.10 -44.29 133.64
N VAL A 678 -62.23 -44.98 132.51
CA VAL A 678 -62.48 -46.43 132.47
C VAL A 678 -61.32 -47.22 133.07
N LEU A 679 -60.06 -46.85 132.80
CA LEU A 679 -58.90 -47.52 133.40
C LEU A 679 -58.85 -47.38 134.93
N ARG A 680 -59.23 -46.22 135.49
CA ARG A 680 -59.34 -46.04 136.94
C ARG A 680 -60.45 -46.92 137.55
N LEU A 681 -61.57 -47.07 136.86
CA LEU A 681 -62.67 -47.93 137.30
C LEU A 681 -62.28 -49.41 137.24
N GLN A 682 -61.55 -49.84 136.21
CA GLN A 682 -61.10 -51.22 136.07
C GLN A 682 -60.13 -51.64 137.20
N ASP A 683 -59.19 -50.77 137.58
CA ASP A 683 -58.25 -51.06 138.68
C ASP A 683 -58.97 -51.20 140.04
N LEU A 684 -60.08 -50.49 140.23
CA LEU A 684 -60.92 -50.63 141.42
C LEU A 684 -61.71 -51.94 141.42
N VAL A 685 -62.22 -52.36 140.25
CA VAL A 685 -62.95 -53.63 140.07
C VAL A 685 -62.03 -54.82 140.33
N ASP A 686 -60.79 -54.81 139.83
CA ASP A 686 -59.84 -55.92 139.99
C ASP A 686 -59.43 -56.12 141.47
N LYS A 687 -59.26 -55.02 142.21
CA LYS A 687 -59.00 -55.04 143.67
C LYS A 687 -60.17 -55.64 144.45
N LEU A 688 -61.40 -55.34 144.06
CA LEU A 688 -62.60 -55.91 144.69
C LEU A 688 -62.79 -57.39 144.35
N GLN A 689 -62.56 -57.80 143.09
CA GLN A 689 -62.65 -59.21 142.68
C GLN A 689 -61.63 -60.10 143.40
N THR A 690 -60.43 -59.59 143.66
CA THR A 690 -59.41 -60.33 144.41
C THR A 690 -59.85 -60.61 145.85
N LYS A 691 -60.51 -59.65 146.50
CA LYS A 691 -61.10 -59.85 147.84
C LYS A 691 -62.26 -60.85 147.83
N VAL A 692 -63.13 -60.78 146.83
CA VAL A 692 -64.27 -61.72 146.70
C VAL A 692 -63.78 -63.16 146.54
N LYS A 693 -62.73 -63.40 145.72
CA LYS A 693 -62.15 -64.74 145.57
C LYS A 693 -61.55 -65.29 146.87
N ALA A 694 -60.89 -64.45 147.67
CA ALA A 694 -60.35 -64.85 148.96
C ALA A 694 -61.45 -65.27 149.94
N TYR A 695 -62.54 -64.49 150.03
CA TYR A 695 -63.67 -64.84 150.89
C TYR A 695 -64.41 -66.11 150.43
N LYS A 696 -64.52 -66.33 149.12
CA LYS A 696 -65.20 -67.53 148.60
C LYS A 696 -64.46 -68.82 148.95
N ARG A 697 -63.13 -68.83 148.84
CA ARG A 697 -62.29 -69.97 149.21
C ARG A 697 -62.36 -70.29 150.70
N GLN A 698 -62.41 -69.26 151.55
CA GLN A 698 -62.52 -69.42 153.00
C GLN A 698 -63.87 -70.01 153.43
N ALA A 699 -64.95 -69.76 152.66
CA ALA A 699 -66.26 -70.36 152.87
C ALA A 699 -66.32 -71.83 152.43
N GLU A 700 -65.73 -72.16 151.27
CA GLU A 700 -65.68 -73.53 150.74
C GLU A 700 -64.87 -74.48 151.66
N GLU A 701 -63.72 -74.02 152.18
CA GLU A 701 -62.91 -74.82 153.14
C GLU A 701 -63.65 -75.07 154.48
N ALA A 702 -64.50 -74.13 154.92
CA ALA A 702 -65.33 -74.30 156.12
C ALA A 702 -66.50 -75.28 155.91
N GLU A 703 -67.08 -75.29 154.70
CA GLU A 703 -68.17 -76.19 154.33
C GLU A 703 -67.69 -77.65 154.23
N GLU A 704 -66.51 -77.87 153.66
CA GLU A 704 -65.92 -79.21 153.52
C GLU A 704 -65.60 -79.84 154.89
N GLN A 705 -65.09 -79.05 155.84
CA GLN A 705 -64.83 -79.51 157.21
C GLN A 705 -66.12 -79.90 157.96
N SER A 706 -67.23 -79.20 157.70
CA SER A 706 -68.54 -79.50 158.28
C SER A 706 -69.09 -80.85 157.78
N ASN A 707 -68.97 -81.10 156.47
CA ASN A 707 -69.45 -82.34 155.86
C ASN A 707 -68.69 -83.59 156.33
N VAL A 708 -67.39 -83.48 156.59
CA VAL A 708 -66.60 -84.59 157.17
C VAL A 708 -67.05 -84.95 158.59
N ASN A 709 -67.44 -83.96 159.40
CA ASN A 709 -67.95 -84.21 160.75
C ASN A 709 -69.33 -84.88 160.74
N LEU A 710 -70.20 -84.51 159.79
CA LEU A 710 -71.53 -85.10 159.66
C LEU A 710 -71.47 -86.59 159.25
N ALA A 711 -70.51 -86.96 158.39
CA ALA A 711 -70.32 -88.34 157.96
C ALA A 711 -69.86 -89.27 159.10
N LYS A 712 -69.00 -88.77 160.01
CA LYS A 712 -68.57 -89.54 161.20
C LYS A 712 -69.71 -89.80 162.17
N PHE A 713 -70.63 -88.85 162.33
CA PHE A 713 -71.79 -89.00 163.21
C PHE A 713 -72.74 -90.12 162.74
N ARG A 714 -72.99 -90.23 161.43
CA ARG A 714 -73.85 -91.29 160.86
C ARG A 714 -73.29 -92.69 161.07
N LYS A 715 -71.96 -92.86 161.08
CA LYS A 715 -71.33 -94.17 161.28
C LYS A 715 -71.47 -94.69 162.72
N ILE A 716 -71.35 -93.79 163.70
CA ILE A 716 -71.52 -94.11 165.12
C ILE A 716 -72.99 -94.42 165.44
N GLN A 717 -73.93 -93.78 164.75
CA GLN A 717 -75.36 -94.01 164.94
C GLN A 717 -75.77 -95.43 164.49
N HIS A 718 -75.16 -95.96 163.44
CA HIS A 718 -75.47 -97.31 162.95
C HIS A 718 -74.87 -98.42 163.84
N GLU A 719 -73.70 -98.17 164.44
CA GLU A 719 -73.09 -99.11 165.41
C GLU A 719 -73.89 -99.17 166.73
N LEU A 720 -74.67 -98.14 167.05
CA LEU A 720 -75.58 -98.11 168.20
C LEU A 720 -76.82 -98.98 167.98
N GLU A 721 -77.43 -98.93 166.79
CA GLU A 721 -78.59 -99.75 166.43
C GLU A 721 -78.26 -101.26 166.46
N GLU A 722 -77.07 -101.66 165.99
CA GLU A 722 -76.60 -103.06 166.09
C GLU A 722 -76.31 -103.52 167.53
N ALA A 723 -76.14 -102.59 168.48
CA ALA A 723 -75.99 -102.92 169.90
C ALA A 723 -77.35 -103.11 170.58
N GLU A 724 -78.37 -102.34 170.17
CA GLU A 724 -79.74 -102.45 170.68
C GLU A 724 -80.40 -103.78 170.27
N GLU A 725 -80.26 -104.23 169.02
CA GLU A 725 -80.83 -105.53 168.60
C GLU A 725 -80.19 -106.73 169.34
N ARG A 726 -78.93 -106.61 169.76
CA ARG A 726 -78.26 -107.64 170.57
C ARG A 726 -78.79 -107.68 172.02
N ALA A 727 -79.27 -106.55 172.55
CA ALA A 727 -79.87 -106.50 173.88
C ALA A 727 -81.26 -107.16 173.90
N ASP A 728 -82.07 -106.96 172.86
CA ASP A 728 -83.42 -107.55 172.75
C ASP A 728 -83.40 -109.09 172.66
N ILE A 729 -82.40 -109.65 171.98
CA ILE A 729 -82.21 -111.10 171.88
C ILE A 729 -81.87 -111.71 173.25
N ALA A 730 -81.19 -110.97 174.13
CA ALA A 730 -80.89 -111.41 175.49
C ALA A 730 -82.12 -111.34 176.42
N GLU A 731 -82.99 -110.33 176.26
CA GLU A 731 -84.20 -110.17 177.07
C GLU A 731 -85.27 -111.24 176.76
N SER A 732 -85.35 -111.67 175.49
CA SER A 732 -86.22 -112.78 175.06
C SER A 732 -85.83 -114.14 175.66
N GLN A 733 -84.53 -114.39 175.88
CA GLN A 733 -84.07 -115.63 176.52
C GLN A 733 -84.35 -115.67 178.04
N VAL A 734 -84.45 -114.51 178.71
CA VAL A 734 -84.81 -114.43 180.14
C VAL A 734 -86.31 -114.68 180.36
N ASN A 735 -87.18 -114.24 179.45
CA ASN A 735 -88.62 -114.53 179.54
C ASN A 735 -88.96 -116.01 179.28
N LYS A 736 -88.16 -116.73 178.48
CA LYS A 736 -88.24 -118.19 178.32
C LYS A 736 -87.96 -118.98 179.62
N LEU A 737 -87.36 -118.36 180.64
CA LEU A 737 -87.13 -119.00 181.95
C LEU A 737 -88.18 -118.60 183.02
N ARG A 738 -88.95 -117.52 182.83
CA ARG A 738 -89.98 -117.08 183.80
C ARG A 738 -91.34 -117.78 183.67
N VAL A 739 -91.70 -118.35 182.50
CA VAL A 739 -93.00 -119.05 182.35
C VAL A 739 -92.92 -120.54 182.74
N LYS A 740 -91.72 -121.15 182.71
CA LYS A 740 -91.49 -122.52 183.21
C LYS A 740 -91.58 -122.68 184.74
N SER A 741 -91.80 -121.58 185.49
CA SER A 741 -91.93 -121.56 186.96
C SER A 741 -93.36 -121.25 187.47
N ARG A 742 -94.35 -121.07 186.57
CA ARG A 742 -95.76 -120.79 186.93
C ARG A 742 -96.72 -121.93 186.53
N GLU A 743 -96.31 -123.18 186.75
CA GLU A 743 -97.18 -124.36 186.68
C GLU A 743 -97.84 -124.75 188.04
N VAL A 744 -97.58 -124.07 189.17
CA VAL A 744 -97.79 -124.75 190.49
C VAL A 744 -98.72 -124.07 191.52
N HIS A 745 -99.20 -122.83 191.37
CA HIS A 745 -100.13 -122.25 192.36
C HIS A 745 -101.18 -121.33 191.71
N THR A 746 -102.45 -121.75 191.69
CA THR A 746 -103.66 -121.05 192.19
C THR A 746 -104.93 -121.69 191.57
N LYS A 747 -105.38 -122.80 192.17
CA LYS A 747 -106.83 -122.98 192.49
C LYS A 747 -107.19 -121.88 193.50
N VAL A 748 -108.46 -121.44 193.56
CA VAL A 748 -109.05 -120.49 194.56
C VAL A 748 -108.84 -119.01 194.11
N ILE A 749 -109.81 -118.19 193.67
CA ILE A 749 -111.24 -118.01 194.03
C ILE A 749 -111.97 -117.18 192.96
N SER A 750 -113.31 -117.20 193.09
CA SER A 750 -114.44 -116.59 192.40
C SER A 750 -114.52 -115.05 192.24
N GLU A 751 -115.60 -114.66 191.53
CA GLU A 751 -116.43 -113.44 191.66
C GLU A 751 -115.93 -112.08 191.12
N GLU A 752 -116.87 -111.47 190.37
CA GLU A 752 -116.91 -110.24 189.54
C GLU A 752 -115.96 -110.10 188.33
#